data_AF-A0A1H8V0R2-F1
#
_entry.id   AF-A0A1H8V0R2-F1
#
_cell.length_a   1.000
_cell.length_b   1.000
_cell.length_c   1.000
_cell.angle_alpha   90.00
_cell.angle_beta   90.00
_cell.angle_gamma   90.00
#
_symmetry.space_group_name_H-M   'P 1'
#
loop_
_entity.id
_entity.type
_entity.pdbx_description
1 polymer ?
#
loop_
_entity_poly.entity_id
_entity_poly.type
_entity_poly.pdbx_seq_one_letter_code
_entity_poly.pdbx_strand_id
1 'polypeptide(L)'
;MSKKDDKEEPDRPYDKSIRKRLTRTVLIPSVTLLVLWIAVSSYFFVNGLYVRLVAVSVRDVSIPAVTALSALQQERQAALQFLDSPGTGADQLQQQRASTDDKLKGLQDAFASTISSAPDAIAAKVTALKGQLDQLPVLRSQVGFRSIDRAQVNSFYNGVLDSAADLFDTQARVVPDATAVQGAIGATSLFRTSDLMSRETSLVSTALASGSFGPDEFVQFTRLSGFYRTQLSQIAPFLEPQVRENYQALISSPGWKQLTDAEAAIVKHGPWTSGQQDTVPVSEADWRTLTGQVSGGLNALTIAQADKVSAAAIDSGDAQLRNAIIGSIVALLASLAAIIVAVRVSRSLVDRALMTRLARLRDDSLDLARHRLPGIVSRLKNGDPVNVAEELPRLDHGRDEIGQVAEAFNLAQLTAVNAAASEAKARSGVHNVFLGIAHRNQVLVHQQLQILDELERREENSTQLASLFQLDHLAARARRTTENLIILGGKQPGRRWRKPVPLLEVLRAAVSETEQYARVQVEQVADVAITGAAVADTVHLVAELVDNATSFSPPGSPVEVTSRTVARGVVVDVSDQGLGMKEGVRQWANGMMAEAPEFDAMALRADSSLGLFVVARLAAKLGITVTFDPSRYGGLRATVLIPAQHLAGEPRPGEADDTGSVPPEDTAVFAPVGAPPLRGEESARPAMDTSSSFTGQIPMRREAHTPMSRDVEPRPYPARSLAQLDPAPVAEPGPPPAAAPPVPAVETKAEPTRADDRPRLPRREPQQNLVTQLEDEPEDDAAREVAPGEGTARTLAAFHKGTRRARDGADDS
;
A
#
# COMPACT_ATOMS: atom_id res chain seq x y z
N MET A 1 34.33 -1.78 -30.11
CA MET A 1 34.04 -0.37 -29.82
C MET A 1 32.61 -0.09 -30.23
N SER A 2 31.69 0.05 -29.28
CA SER A 2 30.34 0.58 -29.50
C SER A 2 29.80 1.01 -28.12
N LYS A 3 29.25 2.23 -28.01
CA LYS A 3 28.58 2.65 -26.79
C LYS A 3 27.23 1.95 -26.72
N LYS A 4 26.90 1.41 -25.55
CA LYS A 4 25.51 1.07 -25.22
C LYS A 4 24.94 2.29 -24.50
N ASP A 5 24.13 3.08 -25.21
CA ASP A 5 23.47 4.22 -24.60
C ASP A 5 22.36 3.71 -23.66
N ASP A 6 22.51 3.98 -22.36
CA ASP A 6 21.44 3.74 -21.39
C ASP A 6 20.33 4.76 -21.64
N LYS A 7 19.28 4.33 -22.35
CA LYS A 7 18.01 5.04 -22.38
C LYS A 7 17.40 4.97 -20.99
N GLU A 8 17.38 6.09 -20.29
CA GLU A 8 16.49 6.28 -19.15
C GLU A 8 15.04 6.00 -19.60
N GLU A 9 14.35 5.11 -18.87
CA GLU A 9 13.02 4.60 -19.22
C GLU A 9 11.95 5.51 -18.58
N PRO A 10 11.28 6.40 -19.35
CA PRO A 10 10.61 7.56 -18.79
C PRO A 10 9.10 7.35 -18.57
N ASP A 11 8.68 6.14 -18.16
CA ASP A 11 7.31 5.92 -17.69
C ASP A 11 7.23 4.79 -16.65
N ARG A 12 7.12 5.17 -15.37
CA ARG A 12 6.67 4.27 -14.29
C ARG A 12 5.30 4.79 -13.85
N PRO A 13 4.23 3.99 -13.97
CA PRO A 13 2.87 4.47 -13.79
C PRO A 13 2.65 5.06 -12.40
N TYR A 14 1.95 6.20 -12.35
CA TYR A 14 1.63 6.94 -11.13
C TYR A 14 1.11 6.03 -10.02
N ASP A 15 1.62 6.26 -8.80
CA ASP A 15 1.32 5.40 -7.66
C ASP A 15 -0.15 5.54 -7.24
N LYS A 16 -0.74 4.46 -6.73
CA LYS A 16 -2.19 4.30 -6.65
C LYS A 16 -2.82 5.31 -5.69
N SER A 17 -3.81 6.05 -6.20
CA SER A 17 -4.56 7.12 -5.51
C SER A 17 -4.79 6.87 -4.03
N ILE A 18 -4.67 7.94 -3.23
CA ILE A 18 -4.78 7.91 -1.77
C ILE A 18 -6.01 7.09 -1.33
N ARG A 19 -7.16 7.31 -1.98
CA ARG A 19 -8.42 6.58 -1.75
C ARG A 19 -8.31 5.06 -1.96
N LYS A 20 -7.57 4.59 -2.97
CA LYS A 20 -7.39 3.17 -3.33
C LYS A 20 -6.38 2.47 -2.43
N ARG A 21 -5.41 3.21 -1.88
CA ARG A 21 -4.50 2.73 -0.82
C ARG A 21 -5.25 2.57 0.51
N LEU A 22 -6.10 3.54 0.85
CA LEU A 22 -6.91 3.57 2.07
C LEU A 22 -7.96 2.43 2.13
N THR A 23 -8.71 2.20 1.04
CA THR A 23 -9.69 1.10 1.01
C THR A 23 -9.05 -0.27 1.21
N ARG A 24 -7.88 -0.54 0.59
CA ARG A 24 -7.20 -1.84 0.70
C ARG A 24 -6.80 -2.18 2.15
N THR A 25 -6.28 -1.20 2.89
CA THR A 25 -5.80 -1.40 4.27
C THR A 25 -6.91 -1.76 5.24
N VAL A 26 -8.14 -1.26 5.04
CA VAL A 26 -9.28 -1.57 5.92
C VAL A 26 -10.06 -2.78 5.40
N LEU A 27 -10.21 -2.93 4.09
CA LEU A 27 -10.98 -4.01 3.47
C LEU A 27 -10.41 -5.40 3.78
N ILE A 28 -9.08 -5.58 3.71
CA ILE A 28 -8.47 -6.90 3.93
C ILE A 28 -8.76 -7.43 5.36
N PRO A 29 -8.45 -6.70 6.45
CA PRO A 29 -8.82 -7.11 7.81
C PRO A 29 -10.33 -7.36 7.95
N SER A 30 -11.17 -6.47 7.42
CA SER A 30 -12.64 -6.57 7.52
C SER A 30 -13.17 -7.85 6.87
N VAL A 31 -12.67 -8.21 5.68
CA VAL A 31 -13.05 -9.43 4.97
C VAL A 31 -12.52 -10.67 5.69
N THR A 32 -11.27 -10.68 6.18
CA THR A 32 -10.75 -11.82 6.95
C THR A 32 -11.52 -12.06 8.25
N LEU A 33 -11.94 -10.99 8.92
CA LEU A 33 -12.74 -11.08 10.16
C LEU A 33 -14.16 -11.61 9.84
N LEU A 34 -14.79 -11.12 8.77
CA LEU A 34 -16.10 -11.60 8.31
C LEU A 34 -16.05 -13.09 7.91
N VAL A 35 -15.03 -13.52 7.16
CA VAL A 35 -14.85 -14.92 6.75
C VAL A 35 -14.60 -15.82 7.95
N LEU A 36 -13.80 -15.38 8.92
CA LEU A 36 -13.58 -16.12 10.17
C LEU A 36 -14.87 -16.25 10.99
N TRP A 37 -15.65 -15.16 11.09
CA TRP A 37 -16.96 -15.18 11.76
C TRP A 37 -17.93 -16.15 11.08
N ILE A 38 -18.05 -16.12 9.75
CA ILE A 38 -18.89 -17.07 8.99
C ILE A 38 -18.43 -18.51 9.26
N ALA A 39 -17.14 -18.82 9.09
CA ALA A 39 -16.62 -20.18 9.24
C ALA A 39 -16.87 -20.75 10.66
N VAL A 40 -16.58 -19.96 11.70
CA VAL A 40 -16.78 -20.37 13.10
C VAL A 40 -18.27 -20.47 13.44
N SER A 41 -19.10 -19.51 12.99
CA SER A 41 -20.54 -19.54 13.23
C SER A 41 -21.21 -20.73 12.53
N SER A 42 -20.84 -21.01 11.27
CA SER A 42 -21.36 -22.16 10.52
C SER A 42 -20.95 -23.48 11.16
N TYR A 43 -19.70 -23.61 11.62
CA TYR A 43 -19.24 -24.82 12.31
C TYR A 43 -20.08 -25.13 13.56
N PHE A 44 -20.22 -24.17 14.48
CA PHE A 44 -21.00 -24.39 15.71
C PHE A 44 -22.50 -24.57 15.45
N PHE A 45 -23.08 -23.85 14.49
CA PHE A 45 -24.48 -24.02 14.11
C PHE A 45 -24.77 -25.40 13.51
N VAL A 46 -23.92 -25.85 12.56
CA VAL A 46 -24.05 -27.19 11.95
C VAL A 46 -23.83 -28.29 12.99
N ASN A 47 -22.87 -28.15 13.92
CA ASN A 47 -22.65 -29.14 14.97
C ASN A 47 -23.85 -29.27 15.91
N GLY A 48 -24.41 -28.14 16.38
CA GLY A 48 -25.60 -28.15 17.24
C GLY A 48 -26.83 -28.73 16.53
N LEU A 49 -27.02 -28.41 15.24
CA LEU A 49 -28.10 -28.97 14.42
C LEU A 49 -27.91 -30.48 14.19
N TYR A 50 -26.67 -30.93 13.97
CA TYR A 50 -26.33 -32.34 13.78
C TYR A 50 -26.59 -33.17 15.05
N VAL A 51 -26.09 -32.71 16.21
CA VAL A 51 -26.35 -33.35 17.52
C VAL A 51 -27.85 -33.50 17.75
N ARG A 52 -28.61 -32.42 17.53
CA ARG A 52 -30.07 -32.40 17.69
C ARG A 52 -30.79 -33.35 16.72
N LEU A 53 -30.40 -33.37 15.45
CA LEU A 53 -31.03 -34.21 14.42
C LEU A 53 -30.77 -35.70 14.67
N VAL A 54 -29.54 -36.07 15.06
CA VAL A 54 -29.23 -37.45 15.45
C VAL A 54 -29.94 -37.83 16.74
N ALA A 55 -30.02 -36.95 17.75
CA ALA A 55 -30.73 -37.23 19.00
C ALA A 55 -32.26 -37.43 18.82
N VAL A 56 -32.89 -36.65 17.93
CA VAL A 56 -34.29 -36.88 17.51
C VAL A 56 -34.42 -38.22 16.80
N SER A 57 -33.50 -38.56 15.88
CA SER A 57 -33.45 -39.87 15.22
C SER A 57 -33.32 -41.04 16.22
N VAL A 58 -32.53 -40.92 17.29
CA VAL A 58 -32.47 -41.96 18.34
C VAL A 58 -33.84 -42.09 19.02
N ARG A 59 -34.52 -40.99 19.36
CA ARG A 59 -35.83 -41.08 20.01
C ARG A 59 -36.90 -41.72 19.12
N ASP A 60 -36.98 -41.27 17.87
CA ASP A 60 -38.04 -41.66 16.94
C ASP A 60 -37.82 -43.05 16.32
N VAL A 61 -36.57 -43.53 16.25
CA VAL A 61 -36.23 -44.87 15.71
C VAL A 61 -35.96 -45.89 16.81
N SER A 62 -35.13 -45.58 17.82
CA SER A 62 -34.66 -46.58 18.78
C SER A 62 -35.74 -47.04 19.76
N ILE A 63 -36.72 -46.20 20.10
CA ILE A 63 -37.84 -46.61 20.97
C ILE A 63 -38.75 -47.64 20.24
N PRO A 64 -39.25 -47.39 19.01
CA PRO A 64 -39.91 -48.43 18.22
C PRO A 64 -39.04 -49.68 18.03
N ALA A 65 -37.75 -49.51 17.72
CA ALA A 65 -36.83 -50.62 17.49
C ALA A 65 -36.72 -51.55 18.70
N VAL A 66 -36.52 -51.03 19.92
CA VAL A 66 -36.45 -51.87 21.13
C VAL A 66 -37.76 -52.64 21.36
N THR A 67 -38.93 -52.04 21.08
CA THR A 67 -40.21 -52.77 21.19
C THR A 67 -40.37 -53.88 20.14
N ALA A 68 -39.92 -53.64 18.90
CA ALA A 68 -39.97 -54.64 17.81
C ALA A 68 -39.00 -55.80 18.03
N LEU A 69 -37.78 -55.51 18.52
CA LEU A 69 -36.77 -56.51 18.82
C LEU A 69 -37.14 -57.33 20.07
N SER A 70 -37.80 -56.72 21.05
CA SER A 70 -38.41 -57.44 22.18
C SER A 70 -39.54 -58.40 21.72
N ALA A 71 -40.36 -57.99 20.74
CA ALA A 71 -41.37 -58.87 20.15
C ALA A 71 -40.74 -60.04 19.37
N LEU A 72 -39.62 -59.83 18.67
CA LEU A 72 -38.84 -60.89 18.02
C LEU A 72 -38.20 -61.88 19.01
N GLN A 73 -37.69 -61.40 20.16
CA GLN A 73 -37.20 -62.28 21.24
C GLN A 73 -38.31 -63.23 21.75
N GLN A 74 -39.53 -62.70 21.89
CA GLN A 74 -40.71 -63.46 22.26
C GLN A 74 -41.18 -64.41 21.13
N GLU A 75 -41.10 -64.01 19.85
CA GLU A 75 -41.40 -64.90 18.72
C GLU A 75 -40.40 -66.06 18.62
N ARG A 76 -39.09 -65.84 18.89
CA ARG A 76 -38.10 -66.92 19.02
C ARG A 76 -38.55 -67.95 20.05
N GLN A 77 -38.96 -67.52 21.25
CA GLN A 77 -39.40 -68.41 22.32
C GLN A 77 -40.69 -69.17 21.93
N ALA A 78 -41.70 -68.49 21.37
CA ALA A 78 -42.94 -69.11 20.92
C ALA A 78 -42.74 -70.09 19.74
N ALA A 79 -41.79 -69.80 18.84
CA ALA A 79 -41.45 -70.67 17.71
C ALA A 79 -40.78 -71.97 18.17
N LEU A 80 -39.86 -71.90 19.14
CA LEU A 80 -39.26 -73.07 19.77
C LEU A 80 -40.31 -73.89 20.55
N GLN A 81 -41.15 -73.23 21.34
CA GLN A 81 -42.26 -73.87 22.06
C GLN A 81 -43.23 -74.60 21.11
N PHE A 82 -43.49 -74.06 19.91
CA PHE A 82 -44.30 -74.73 18.88
C PHE A 82 -43.58 -75.93 18.24
N LEU A 83 -42.26 -75.87 18.02
CA LEU A 83 -41.50 -77.03 17.55
C LEU A 83 -41.51 -78.15 18.59
N ASP A 84 -41.47 -77.80 19.89
CA ASP A 84 -41.43 -78.73 21.02
C ASP A 84 -42.81 -79.30 21.38
N SER A 85 -43.87 -78.48 21.36
CA SER A 85 -45.24 -78.86 21.69
C SER A 85 -46.26 -78.23 20.72
N PRO A 86 -46.42 -78.79 19.50
CA PRO A 86 -47.23 -78.17 18.45
C PRO A 86 -48.70 -77.95 18.81
N GLY A 87 -49.29 -78.86 19.59
CA GLY A 87 -50.71 -78.83 19.95
C GLY A 87 -51.10 -77.73 20.95
N THR A 88 -50.15 -77.16 21.68
CA THR A 88 -50.38 -76.07 22.64
C THR A 88 -49.71 -74.76 22.23
N GLY A 89 -48.62 -74.80 21.45
CA GLY A 89 -47.91 -73.61 21.01
C GLY A 89 -48.51 -72.87 19.81
N ALA A 90 -49.43 -73.49 19.05
CA ALA A 90 -49.90 -72.96 17.75
C ALA A 90 -50.56 -71.57 17.85
N ASP A 91 -51.59 -71.43 18.68
CA ASP A 91 -52.32 -70.17 18.83
C ASP A 91 -51.44 -69.08 19.46
N GLN A 92 -50.60 -69.45 20.43
CA GLN A 92 -49.66 -68.55 21.09
C GLN A 92 -48.62 -68.00 20.09
N LEU A 93 -48.07 -68.85 19.23
CA LEU A 93 -47.16 -68.44 18.15
C LEU A 93 -47.85 -67.53 17.14
N GLN A 94 -49.11 -67.82 16.76
CA GLN A 94 -49.83 -66.99 15.80
C GLN A 94 -50.19 -65.61 16.37
N GLN A 95 -50.55 -65.53 17.66
CA GLN A 95 -50.75 -64.26 18.36
C GLN A 95 -49.43 -63.46 18.48
N GLN A 96 -48.33 -64.13 18.83
CA GLN A 96 -47.03 -63.48 18.94
C GLN A 96 -46.52 -62.96 17.59
N ARG A 97 -46.76 -63.69 16.49
CA ARG A 97 -46.47 -63.24 15.12
C ARG A 97 -47.21 -61.95 14.77
N ALA A 98 -48.53 -61.91 15.02
CA ALA A 98 -49.33 -60.72 14.76
C ALA A 98 -48.87 -59.50 15.59
N SER A 99 -48.52 -59.72 16.86
CA SER A 99 -47.92 -58.68 17.72
C SER A 99 -46.57 -58.20 17.18
N THR A 100 -45.72 -59.12 16.72
CA THR A 100 -44.40 -58.83 16.17
C THR A 100 -44.48 -58.07 14.85
N ASP A 101 -45.47 -58.37 14.00
CA ASP A 101 -45.70 -57.68 12.73
C ASP A 101 -46.17 -56.22 12.93
N ASP A 102 -47.01 -55.97 13.94
CA ASP A 102 -47.40 -54.60 14.32
C ASP A 102 -46.19 -53.76 14.77
N LYS A 103 -45.29 -54.33 15.59
CA LYS A 103 -44.08 -53.61 16.04
C LYS A 103 -43.01 -53.49 14.95
N LEU A 104 -42.83 -54.52 14.13
CA LEU A 104 -41.93 -54.46 12.96
C LEU A 104 -42.39 -53.41 11.95
N LYS A 105 -43.70 -53.23 11.74
CA LYS A 105 -44.21 -52.14 10.92
C LYS A 105 -43.83 -50.78 11.49
N GLY A 106 -44.04 -50.54 12.79
CA GLY A 106 -43.63 -49.29 13.44
C GLY A 106 -42.13 -48.99 13.30
N LEU A 107 -41.29 -50.02 13.34
CA LEU A 107 -39.85 -49.91 13.06
C LEU A 107 -39.55 -49.61 11.57
N GLN A 108 -40.24 -50.25 10.64
CA GLN A 108 -40.09 -50.01 9.20
C GLN A 108 -40.51 -48.58 8.81
N ASP A 109 -41.61 -48.08 9.37
CA ASP A 109 -42.10 -46.72 9.15
C ASP A 109 -41.10 -45.68 9.70
N ALA A 110 -40.53 -45.92 10.89
CA ALA A 110 -39.49 -45.06 11.49
C ALA A 110 -38.14 -45.09 10.73
N PHE A 111 -37.76 -46.24 10.17
CA PHE A 111 -36.61 -46.32 9.26
C PHE A 111 -36.89 -45.56 7.95
N ALA A 112 -38.08 -45.71 7.36
CA ALA A 112 -38.42 -45.07 6.09
C ALA A 112 -38.40 -43.53 6.16
N SER A 113 -38.81 -42.93 7.29
CA SER A 113 -38.72 -41.48 7.50
C SER A 113 -37.29 -40.96 7.71
N THR A 114 -36.36 -41.82 8.16
CA THR A 114 -35.06 -41.39 8.70
C THR A 114 -33.85 -41.76 7.82
N ILE A 115 -33.90 -42.88 7.08
CA ILE A 115 -32.78 -43.37 6.25
C ILE A 115 -32.26 -42.30 5.28
N SER A 116 -33.14 -41.50 4.68
CA SER A 116 -32.80 -40.52 3.64
C SER A 116 -31.87 -39.39 4.10
N SER A 117 -31.73 -39.20 5.41
CA SER A 117 -30.86 -38.20 6.04
C SER A 117 -29.80 -38.83 6.96
N ALA A 118 -29.68 -40.16 6.96
CA ALA A 118 -28.72 -40.89 7.79
C ALA A 118 -27.34 -41.00 7.10
N PRO A 119 -26.22 -40.91 7.85
CA PRO A 119 -24.89 -41.20 7.33
C PRO A 119 -24.78 -42.62 6.76
N ASP A 120 -23.97 -42.80 5.71
CA ASP A 120 -23.81 -44.06 4.96
C ASP A 120 -23.57 -45.30 5.85
N ALA A 121 -22.77 -45.16 6.91
CA ALA A 121 -22.48 -46.23 7.85
C ALA A 121 -23.73 -46.73 8.61
N ILE A 122 -24.67 -45.83 8.92
CA ILE A 122 -25.95 -46.16 9.54
C ILE A 122 -26.89 -46.75 8.47
N ALA A 123 -27.00 -46.10 7.30
CA ALA A 123 -27.84 -46.58 6.20
C ALA A 123 -27.49 -48.01 5.75
N ALA A 124 -26.21 -48.35 5.69
CA ALA A 124 -25.72 -49.70 5.40
C ALA A 124 -26.14 -50.72 6.48
N LYS A 125 -26.03 -50.38 7.76
CA LYS A 125 -26.49 -51.24 8.87
C LYS A 125 -28.01 -51.43 8.89
N VAL A 126 -28.80 -50.39 8.62
CA VAL A 126 -30.27 -50.52 8.48
C VAL A 126 -30.64 -51.42 7.29
N THR A 127 -29.91 -51.29 6.17
CA THR A 127 -30.11 -52.14 4.98
C THR A 127 -29.79 -53.62 5.29
N ALA A 128 -28.72 -53.89 6.04
CA ALA A 128 -28.35 -55.25 6.47
C ALA A 128 -29.42 -55.87 7.39
N LEU A 129 -29.90 -55.12 8.40
CA LEU A 129 -30.98 -55.56 9.29
C LEU A 129 -32.27 -55.82 8.49
N LYS A 130 -32.65 -54.92 7.58
CA LYS A 130 -33.82 -55.11 6.71
C LYS A 130 -33.69 -56.40 5.89
N GLY A 131 -32.54 -56.65 5.25
CA GLY A 131 -32.32 -57.85 4.44
C GLY A 131 -32.43 -59.18 5.19
N GLN A 132 -32.35 -59.16 6.53
CA GLN A 132 -32.66 -60.31 7.38
C GLN A 132 -34.15 -60.35 7.77
N LEU A 133 -34.75 -59.20 8.12
CA LEU A 133 -36.18 -59.11 8.42
C LEU A 133 -37.06 -59.52 7.22
N ASP A 134 -36.65 -59.19 6.00
CA ASP A 134 -37.33 -59.58 4.76
C ASP A 134 -37.34 -61.12 4.55
N GLN A 135 -36.49 -61.88 5.27
CA GLN A 135 -36.47 -63.36 5.26
C GLN A 135 -37.34 -64.00 6.37
N LEU A 136 -37.84 -63.22 7.34
CA LEU A 136 -38.68 -63.72 8.43
C LEU A 136 -39.93 -64.49 7.95
N PRO A 137 -40.63 -64.13 6.84
CA PRO A 137 -41.73 -64.93 6.32
C PRO A 137 -41.32 -66.35 5.87
N VAL A 138 -40.11 -66.51 5.34
CA VAL A 138 -39.57 -67.82 4.92
C VAL A 138 -39.30 -68.69 6.14
N LEU A 139 -38.63 -68.14 7.16
CA LEU A 139 -38.42 -68.83 8.43
C LEU A 139 -39.76 -69.24 9.07
N ARG A 140 -40.73 -68.32 9.14
CA ARG A 140 -42.04 -68.57 9.74
C ARG A 140 -42.81 -69.69 9.03
N SER A 141 -42.69 -69.77 7.70
CA SER A 141 -43.22 -70.86 6.88
C SER A 141 -42.56 -72.19 7.21
N GLN A 142 -41.22 -72.25 7.24
CA GLN A 142 -40.48 -73.47 7.58
C GLN A 142 -40.78 -73.95 9.02
N VAL A 143 -40.91 -73.04 9.99
CA VAL A 143 -41.36 -73.34 11.36
C VAL A 143 -42.77 -73.93 11.33
N GLY A 144 -43.70 -73.34 10.57
CA GLY A 144 -45.08 -73.82 10.45
C GLY A 144 -45.18 -75.23 9.85
N PHE A 145 -44.38 -75.54 8.83
CA PHE A 145 -44.25 -76.89 8.27
C PHE A 145 -43.35 -77.83 9.09
N ARG A 146 -42.71 -77.33 10.16
CA ARG A 146 -41.72 -78.05 11.00
C ARG A 146 -40.58 -78.66 10.18
N SER A 147 -40.16 -77.97 9.12
CA SER A 147 -39.09 -78.36 8.19
C SER A 147 -37.73 -77.70 8.48
N ILE A 148 -37.61 -77.08 9.65
CA ILE A 148 -36.44 -76.37 10.18
C ILE A 148 -36.16 -76.86 11.60
N ASP A 149 -34.89 -76.98 11.98
CA ASP A 149 -34.50 -77.40 13.33
C ASP A 149 -34.38 -76.22 14.33
N ARG A 150 -34.26 -76.56 15.63
CA ARG A 150 -34.16 -75.57 16.72
C ARG A 150 -32.92 -74.70 16.64
N ALA A 151 -31.79 -75.23 16.15
CA ALA A 151 -30.54 -74.50 16.05
C ALA A 151 -30.58 -73.51 14.87
N GLN A 152 -31.20 -73.88 13.76
CA GLN A 152 -31.49 -73.01 12.62
C GLN A 152 -32.43 -71.85 13.01
N VAL A 153 -33.52 -72.13 13.75
CA VAL A 153 -34.42 -71.10 14.29
C VAL A 153 -33.68 -70.13 15.22
N ASN A 154 -32.90 -70.65 16.18
CA ASN A 154 -32.09 -69.81 17.07
C ASN A 154 -31.06 -68.97 16.30
N SER A 155 -30.34 -69.58 15.35
CA SER A 155 -29.33 -68.90 14.53
C SER A 155 -29.90 -67.70 13.77
N PHE A 156 -31.09 -67.85 13.17
CA PHE A 156 -31.76 -66.75 12.47
C PHE A 156 -32.11 -65.59 13.41
N TYR A 157 -32.85 -65.85 14.49
CA TYR A 157 -33.29 -64.78 15.40
C TYR A 157 -32.10 -64.11 16.10
N ASN A 158 -31.08 -64.88 16.47
CA ASN A 158 -29.82 -64.35 16.98
C ASN A 158 -29.16 -63.41 15.95
N GLY A 159 -29.05 -63.84 14.69
CA GLY A 159 -28.48 -63.02 13.62
C GLY A 159 -29.22 -61.70 13.37
N VAL A 160 -30.54 -61.66 13.50
CA VAL A 160 -31.35 -60.42 13.44
C VAL A 160 -31.05 -59.51 14.62
N LEU A 161 -31.01 -60.07 15.84
CA LEU A 161 -30.80 -59.30 17.07
C LEU A 161 -29.35 -58.80 17.20
N ASP A 162 -28.37 -59.58 16.76
CA ASP A 162 -26.95 -59.20 16.67
C ASP A 162 -26.76 -58.05 15.66
N SER A 163 -27.40 -58.14 14.49
CA SER A 163 -27.40 -57.09 13.45
C SER A 163 -28.03 -55.77 13.94
N ALA A 164 -29.14 -55.85 14.67
CA ALA A 164 -29.76 -54.69 15.30
C ALA A 164 -28.88 -54.07 16.41
N ALA A 165 -28.24 -54.90 17.23
CA ALA A 165 -27.30 -54.44 18.24
C ALA A 165 -26.04 -53.77 17.64
N ASP A 166 -25.67 -54.15 16.42
CA ASP A 166 -24.59 -53.57 15.63
C ASP A 166 -25.00 -52.25 14.95
N LEU A 167 -26.25 -52.13 14.51
CA LEU A 167 -26.84 -50.87 14.08
C LEU A 167 -26.84 -49.85 15.22
N PHE A 168 -27.29 -50.24 16.42
CA PHE A 168 -27.30 -49.35 17.58
C PHE A 168 -25.88 -48.94 18.04
N ASP A 169 -24.92 -49.86 18.03
CA ASP A 169 -23.52 -49.51 18.36
C ASP A 169 -22.91 -48.53 17.33
N THR A 170 -23.24 -48.71 16.04
CA THR A 170 -22.85 -47.78 14.98
C THR A 170 -23.49 -46.40 15.18
N GLN A 171 -24.80 -46.35 15.45
CA GLN A 171 -25.54 -45.11 15.72
C GLN A 171 -25.00 -44.38 16.95
N ALA A 172 -24.70 -45.11 18.03
CA ALA A 172 -24.17 -44.55 19.28
C ALA A 172 -22.80 -43.88 19.10
N ARG A 173 -21.94 -44.40 18.22
CA ARG A 173 -20.56 -43.88 17.99
C ARG A 173 -20.47 -42.72 17.00
N VAL A 174 -21.55 -42.43 16.26
CA VAL A 174 -21.61 -41.34 15.27
C VAL A 174 -21.92 -39.98 15.91
N VAL A 175 -22.42 -39.96 17.15
CA VAL A 175 -22.72 -38.74 17.91
C VAL A 175 -21.41 -38.07 18.39
N PRO A 176 -21.20 -36.75 18.21
CA PRO A 176 -19.98 -36.06 18.67
C PRO A 176 -20.00 -35.63 20.15
N ASP A 177 -21.14 -35.79 20.84
CA ASP A 177 -21.31 -35.52 22.27
C ASP A 177 -20.95 -36.77 23.09
N ALA A 178 -19.83 -36.72 23.82
CA ALA A 178 -19.28 -37.88 24.52
C ALA A 178 -20.23 -38.48 25.60
N THR A 179 -21.03 -37.64 26.25
CA THR A 179 -22.06 -38.05 27.21
C THR A 179 -23.19 -38.83 26.52
N ALA A 180 -23.68 -38.33 25.39
CA ALA A 180 -24.68 -39.03 24.59
C ALA A 180 -24.15 -40.35 24.02
N VAL A 181 -22.90 -40.40 23.53
CA VAL A 181 -22.21 -41.63 23.08
C VAL A 181 -22.19 -42.67 24.20
N GLN A 182 -21.72 -42.28 25.39
CA GLN A 182 -21.62 -43.18 26.54
C GLN A 182 -23.00 -43.71 26.95
N GLY A 183 -24.01 -42.83 27.00
CA GLY A 183 -25.38 -43.21 27.32
C GLY A 183 -26.00 -44.18 26.31
N ALA A 184 -25.76 -43.97 25.01
CA ALA A 184 -26.29 -44.79 23.92
C ALA A 184 -25.57 -46.15 23.80
N ILE A 185 -24.26 -46.20 24.09
CA ILE A 185 -23.54 -47.47 24.31
C ILE A 185 -24.14 -48.20 25.52
N GLY A 186 -24.51 -47.50 26.58
CA GLY A 186 -25.24 -48.04 27.73
C GLY A 186 -26.56 -48.70 27.33
N ALA A 187 -27.40 -48.01 26.55
CA ALA A 187 -28.67 -48.55 26.03
C ALA A 187 -28.44 -49.79 25.15
N THR A 188 -27.47 -49.72 24.22
CA THR A 188 -27.09 -50.83 23.34
C THR A 188 -26.62 -52.06 24.13
N SER A 189 -25.90 -51.83 25.23
CA SER A 189 -25.35 -52.90 26.07
C SER A 189 -26.41 -53.52 27.01
N LEU A 190 -27.40 -52.74 27.47
CA LEU A 190 -28.61 -53.27 28.10
C LEU A 190 -29.43 -54.13 27.13
N PHE A 191 -29.59 -53.69 25.87
CA PHE A 191 -30.26 -54.47 24.84
C PHE A 191 -29.55 -55.82 24.59
N ARG A 192 -28.22 -55.80 24.37
CA ARG A 192 -27.41 -57.02 24.23
C ARG A 192 -27.56 -57.96 25.44
N THR A 193 -27.56 -57.41 26.66
CA THR A 193 -27.81 -58.18 27.89
C THR A 193 -29.19 -58.86 27.87
N SER A 194 -30.25 -58.11 27.55
CA SER A 194 -31.62 -58.63 27.53
C SER A 194 -31.78 -59.79 26.55
N ASP A 195 -31.16 -59.70 25.37
CA ASP A 195 -31.12 -60.82 24.44
C ASP A 195 -30.27 -62.00 24.95
N LEU A 196 -29.13 -61.78 25.58
CA LEU A 196 -28.29 -62.86 26.14
C LEU A 196 -29.06 -63.69 27.18
N MET A 197 -29.80 -63.03 28.07
CA MET A 197 -30.72 -63.69 29.02
C MET A 197 -31.90 -64.38 28.28
N SER A 198 -32.38 -63.81 27.18
CA SER A 198 -33.43 -64.46 26.36
C SER A 198 -32.92 -65.67 25.56
N ARG A 199 -31.65 -65.70 25.13
CA ARG A 199 -30.98 -66.87 24.53
C ARG A 199 -30.84 -67.98 25.56
N GLU A 200 -30.45 -67.66 26.79
CA GLU A 200 -30.41 -68.58 27.94
C GLU A 200 -31.79 -69.14 28.27
N THR A 201 -32.78 -68.26 28.40
CA THR A 201 -34.19 -68.60 28.64
C THR A 201 -34.69 -69.62 27.61
N SER A 202 -34.42 -69.36 26.33
CA SER A 202 -34.82 -70.23 25.20
C SER A 202 -34.16 -71.61 25.29
N LEU A 203 -32.86 -71.66 25.61
CA LEU A 203 -32.08 -72.88 25.74
C LEU A 203 -32.58 -73.78 26.89
N VAL A 204 -32.84 -73.19 28.07
CA VAL A 204 -33.38 -73.91 29.22
C VAL A 204 -34.83 -74.33 28.99
N SER A 205 -35.69 -73.50 28.39
CA SER A 205 -37.07 -73.90 28.04
C SER A 205 -37.10 -75.13 27.13
N THR A 206 -36.27 -75.19 26.09
CA THR A 206 -36.17 -76.39 25.22
C THR A 206 -35.61 -77.60 25.96
N ALA A 207 -34.65 -77.43 26.87
CA ALA A 207 -34.09 -78.53 27.68
C ALA A 207 -35.14 -79.12 28.65
N LEU A 208 -35.98 -78.26 29.24
CA LEU A 208 -37.11 -78.66 30.08
C LEU A 208 -38.21 -79.34 29.26
N ALA A 209 -38.60 -78.76 28.11
CA ALA A 209 -39.65 -79.29 27.24
C ALA A 209 -39.28 -80.62 26.55
N SER A 210 -37.99 -80.84 26.22
CA SER A 210 -37.49 -82.10 25.67
C SER A 210 -37.15 -83.15 26.74
N GLY A 211 -37.07 -82.75 28.02
CA GLY A 211 -36.71 -83.62 29.13
C GLY A 211 -35.23 -84.00 29.17
N SER A 212 -34.35 -83.30 28.44
CA SER A 212 -32.90 -83.57 28.37
C SER A 212 -32.12 -82.27 28.19
N PHE A 213 -30.96 -82.17 28.83
CA PHE A 213 -30.04 -81.04 28.70
C PHE A 213 -28.63 -81.58 28.40
N GLY A 214 -28.15 -81.37 27.17
CA GLY A 214 -26.85 -81.87 26.73
C GLY A 214 -25.67 -81.19 27.45
N PRO A 215 -24.50 -81.85 27.58
CA PRO A 215 -23.33 -81.23 28.20
C PRO A 215 -22.90 -79.92 27.54
N ASP A 216 -22.93 -79.84 26.21
CA ASP A 216 -22.57 -78.62 25.47
C ASP A 216 -23.61 -77.51 25.66
N GLU A 217 -24.89 -77.85 25.72
CA GLU A 217 -25.99 -76.92 26.00
C GLU A 217 -25.88 -76.37 27.43
N PHE A 218 -25.57 -77.21 28.41
CA PHE A 218 -25.32 -76.82 29.79
C PHE A 218 -24.09 -75.90 29.92
N VAL A 219 -23.02 -76.17 29.15
CA VAL A 219 -21.85 -75.28 29.04
C VAL A 219 -22.19 -73.95 28.36
N GLN A 220 -23.11 -73.94 27.39
CA GLN A 220 -23.60 -72.70 26.79
C GLN A 220 -24.49 -71.89 27.76
N PHE A 221 -25.37 -72.54 28.52
CA PHE A 221 -26.20 -71.94 29.55
C PHE A 221 -25.36 -71.27 30.66
N THR A 222 -24.39 -72.00 31.23
CA THR A 222 -23.47 -71.47 32.26
C THR A 222 -22.62 -70.30 31.77
N ARG A 223 -22.29 -70.25 30.47
CA ARG A 223 -21.63 -69.09 29.85
C ARG A 223 -22.59 -67.89 29.72
N LEU A 224 -23.81 -68.11 29.26
CA LEU A 224 -24.80 -67.05 29.07
C LEU A 224 -25.22 -66.40 30.40
N SER A 225 -25.56 -67.21 31.41
CA SER A 225 -25.96 -66.74 32.74
C SER A 225 -24.84 -65.94 33.42
N GLY A 226 -23.62 -66.46 33.40
CA GLY A 226 -22.44 -65.75 33.89
C GLY A 226 -22.17 -64.43 33.16
N PHE A 227 -22.31 -64.43 31.83
CA PHE A 227 -22.00 -63.25 31.01
C PHE A 227 -23.03 -62.14 31.14
N TYR A 228 -24.34 -62.41 31.08
CA TYR A 228 -25.36 -61.35 31.17
C TYR A 228 -25.35 -60.67 32.57
N ARG A 229 -25.21 -61.45 33.64
CA ARG A 229 -25.06 -60.94 35.02
C ARG A 229 -23.82 -60.06 35.18
N THR A 230 -22.70 -60.48 34.59
CA THR A 230 -21.43 -59.72 34.63
C THR A 230 -21.54 -58.42 33.81
N GLN A 231 -22.14 -58.48 32.62
CA GLN A 231 -22.32 -57.33 31.75
C GLN A 231 -23.19 -56.25 32.42
N LEU A 232 -24.28 -56.63 33.10
CA LEU A 232 -25.10 -55.68 33.88
C LEU A 232 -24.31 -54.94 34.96
N SER A 233 -23.52 -55.65 35.77
CA SER A 233 -22.76 -55.03 36.86
C SER A 233 -21.66 -54.09 36.34
N GLN A 234 -21.11 -54.36 35.15
CA GLN A 234 -20.15 -53.48 34.47
C GLN A 234 -20.80 -52.22 33.86
N ILE A 235 -22.04 -52.31 33.37
CA ILE A 235 -22.74 -51.17 32.75
C ILE A 235 -23.35 -50.24 33.82
N ALA A 236 -23.81 -50.79 34.96
CA ALA A 236 -24.56 -50.06 35.99
C ALA A 236 -23.96 -48.70 36.44
N PRO A 237 -22.62 -48.52 36.61
CA PRO A 237 -22.04 -47.22 36.94
C PRO A 237 -22.23 -46.14 35.86
N PHE A 238 -22.46 -46.54 34.61
CA PHE A 238 -22.57 -45.68 33.42
C PHE A 238 -24.01 -45.47 32.94
N LEU A 239 -25.00 -46.11 33.58
CA LEU A 239 -26.41 -45.83 33.35
C LEU A 239 -26.80 -44.43 33.82
N GLU A 240 -27.82 -43.84 33.20
CA GLU A 240 -28.44 -42.59 33.65
C GLU A 240 -28.95 -42.72 35.10
N PRO A 241 -28.92 -41.66 35.93
CA PRO A 241 -29.20 -41.77 37.37
C PRO A 241 -30.52 -42.49 37.68
N GLN A 242 -31.62 -42.11 37.01
CA GLN A 242 -32.93 -42.74 37.21
C GLN A 242 -32.97 -44.21 36.73
N VAL A 243 -32.19 -44.55 35.71
CA VAL A 243 -32.11 -45.92 35.17
C VAL A 243 -31.25 -46.79 36.09
N ARG A 244 -30.23 -46.21 36.73
CA ARG A 244 -29.42 -46.86 37.77
C ARG A 244 -30.25 -47.19 39.02
N GLU A 245 -31.14 -46.29 39.44
CA GLU A 245 -32.12 -46.56 40.50
C GLU A 245 -33.07 -47.70 40.11
N ASN A 246 -33.65 -47.65 38.89
CA ASN A 246 -34.51 -48.72 38.38
C ASN A 246 -33.77 -50.08 38.29
N TYR A 247 -32.48 -50.07 37.93
CA TYR A 247 -31.63 -51.26 37.92
C TYR A 247 -31.42 -51.82 39.33
N GLN A 248 -31.12 -50.96 40.32
CA GLN A 248 -31.01 -51.36 41.72
C GLN A 248 -32.31 -51.96 42.26
N ALA A 249 -33.46 -51.38 41.88
CA ALA A 249 -34.78 -51.93 42.22
C ALA A 249 -35.04 -53.29 41.56
N LEU A 250 -34.63 -53.48 40.29
CA LEU A 250 -34.77 -54.75 39.59
C LEU A 250 -33.94 -55.86 40.25
N ILE A 251 -32.64 -55.64 40.50
CA ILE A 251 -31.78 -56.67 41.12
C ILE A 251 -32.12 -56.95 42.60
N SER A 252 -32.82 -56.03 43.26
CA SER A 252 -33.36 -56.21 44.61
C SER A 252 -34.74 -56.87 44.64
N SER A 253 -35.35 -57.13 43.48
CA SER A 253 -36.72 -57.65 43.39
C SER A 253 -36.81 -59.15 43.73
N PRO A 254 -37.96 -59.63 44.25
CA PRO A 254 -38.18 -61.05 44.50
C PRO A 254 -38.03 -61.91 43.23
N GLY A 255 -38.53 -61.43 42.08
CA GLY A 255 -38.47 -62.15 40.81
C GLY A 255 -37.04 -62.31 40.28
N TRP A 256 -36.21 -61.25 40.40
CA TRP A 256 -34.77 -61.37 40.11
C TRP A 256 -34.11 -62.41 41.01
N LYS A 257 -34.35 -62.35 42.32
CA LYS A 257 -33.77 -63.33 43.24
C LYS A 257 -34.19 -64.76 42.89
N GLN A 258 -35.49 -65.00 42.69
CA GLN A 258 -36.04 -66.32 42.35
C GLN A 258 -35.47 -66.87 41.04
N LEU A 259 -35.32 -66.04 40.00
CA LEU A 259 -34.62 -66.40 38.78
C LEU A 259 -33.17 -66.80 39.08
N THR A 260 -32.43 -65.97 39.82
CA THR A 260 -31.01 -66.23 40.08
C THR A 260 -30.76 -67.45 40.99
N ASP A 261 -31.69 -67.77 41.88
CA ASP A 261 -31.70 -68.98 42.71
C ASP A 261 -32.03 -70.23 41.86
N ALA A 262 -32.97 -70.12 40.91
CA ALA A 262 -33.32 -71.20 39.97
C ALA A 262 -32.16 -71.52 39.00
N GLU A 263 -31.52 -70.50 38.41
CA GLU A 263 -30.29 -70.65 37.63
C GLU A 263 -29.21 -71.38 38.46
N ALA A 264 -28.97 -70.96 39.70
CA ALA A 264 -27.98 -71.58 40.58
C ALA A 264 -28.32 -73.05 40.90
N ALA A 265 -29.62 -73.38 41.02
CA ALA A 265 -30.08 -74.75 41.21
C ALA A 265 -29.85 -75.61 39.96
N ILE A 266 -30.08 -75.09 38.75
CA ILE A 266 -29.75 -75.77 37.48
C ILE A 266 -28.25 -76.03 37.40
N VAL A 267 -27.41 -75.01 37.67
CA VAL A 267 -25.94 -75.15 37.69
C VAL A 267 -25.48 -76.21 38.70
N LYS A 268 -26.13 -76.29 39.87
CA LYS A 268 -25.84 -77.28 40.91
C LYS A 268 -26.29 -78.70 40.54
N HIS A 269 -27.38 -78.84 39.77
CA HIS A 269 -27.87 -80.14 39.30
C HIS A 269 -26.94 -80.72 38.22
N GLY A 270 -26.48 -79.88 37.29
CA GLY A 270 -25.75 -80.35 36.10
C GLY A 270 -26.69 -80.81 34.97
N PRO A 271 -26.14 -81.26 33.82
CA PRO A 271 -26.91 -81.78 32.69
C PRO A 271 -27.73 -83.03 33.07
N TRP A 272 -28.81 -83.28 32.33
CA TRP A 272 -29.75 -84.40 32.59
C TRP A 272 -30.19 -85.10 31.31
N THR A 273 -30.58 -86.36 31.41
CA THR A 273 -31.15 -87.15 30.30
C THR A 273 -32.64 -87.45 30.51
N SER A 274 -33.33 -87.82 29.42
CA SER A 274 -34.74 -88.19 29.45
C SER A 274 -35.03 -89.26 30.49
N GLY A 275 -36.04 -89.05 31.33
CA GLY A 275 -36.34 -89.91 32.48
C GLY A 275 -35.75 -89.44 33.82
N GLN A 276 -34.93 -88.38 33.85
CA GLN A 276 -34.48 -87.71 35.09
C GLN A 276 -35.33 -86.48 35.47
N GLN A 277 -36.50 -86.31 34.84
CA GLN A 277 -37.31 -85.08 34.97
C GLN A 277 -37.75 -84.80 36.42
N ASP A 278 -37.97 -85.83 37.23
CA ASP A 278 -38.35 -85.70 38.65
C ASP A 278 -37.24 -85.12 39.56
N THR A 279 -35.98 -85.03 39.08
CA THR A 279 -34.87 -84.42 39.84
C THR A 279 -34.55 -82.98 39.42
N VAL A 280 -35.19 -82.49 38.35
CA VAL A 280 -34.92 -81.16 37.78
C VAL A 280 -35.48 -80.06 38.71
N PRO A 281 -34.70 -79.02 39.06
CA PRO A 281 -35.04 -78.12 40.17
C PRO A 281 -36.09 -77.03 39.88
N VAL A 282 -36.61 -76.93 38.65
CA VAL A 282 -37.60 -75.93 38.25
C VAL A 282 -38.49 -76.46 37.12
N SER A 283 -39.78 -76.13 37.12
CA SER A 283 -40.68 -76.51 36.02
C SER A 283 -40.56 -75.56 34.82
N GLU A 284 -40.95 -76.05 33.63
CA GLU A 284 -40.94 -75.26 32.39
C GLU A 284 -41.86 -74.02 32.48
N ALA A 285 -42.97 -74.13 33.22
CA ALA A 285 -43.90 -73.01 33.45
C ALA A 285 -43.37 -71.98 34.46
N ASP A 286 -42.74 -72.43 35.55
CA ASP A 286 -42.13 -71.54 36.54
C ASP A 286 -40.94 -70.78 35.94
N TRP A 287 -40.06 -71.48 35.21
CA TRP A 287 -38.94 -70.90 34.49
C TRP A 287 -39.39 -69.82 33.50
N ARG A 288 -40.40 -70.12 32.67
CA ARG A 288 -40.99 -69.15 31.73
C ARG A 288 -41.57 -67.92 32.44
N THR A 289 -42.20 -68.11 33.60
CA THR A 289 -42.78 -67.02 34.40
C THR A 289 -41.69 -66.10 34.99
N LEU A 290 -40.66 -66.68 35.60
CA LEU A 290 -39.53 -65.94 36.20
C LEU A 290 -38.74 -65.15 35.15
N THR A 291 -38.38 -65.81 34.05
CA THR A 291 -37.64 -65.17 32.94
C THR A 291 -38.46 -64.07 32.26
N GLY A 292 -39.77 -64.25 32.06
CA GLY A 292 -40.65 -63.22 31.52
C GLY A 292 -40.71 -61.96 32.38
N GLN A 293 -40.83 -62.11 33.71
CA GLN A 293 -40.84 -60.98 34.65
C GLN A 293 -39.53 -60.17 34.58
N VAL A 294 -38.38 -60.84 34.60
CA VAL A 294 -37.07 -60.18 34.58
C VAL A 294 -36.75 -59.57 33.21
N SER A 295 -37.07 -60.26 32.11
CA SER A 295 -36.90 -59.73 30.75
C SER A 295 -37.73 -58.46 30.52
N GLY A 296 -38.96 -58.40 31.03
CA GLY A 296 -39.76 -57.18 31.03
C GLY A 296 -39.06 -56.01 31.75
N GLY A 297 -38.40 -56.29 32.88
CA GLY A 297 -37.56 -55.34 33.59
C GLY A 297 -36.34 -54.86 32.79
N LEU A 298 -35.57 -55.77 32.19
CA LEU A 298 -34.40 -55.42 31.36
C LEU A 298 -34.77 -54.61 30.12
N ASN A 299 -35.90 -54.95 29.48
CA ASN A 299 -36.43 -54.20 28.34
C ASN A 299 -36.92 -52.80 28.78
N ALA A 300 -37.55 -52.66 29.95
CA ALA A 300 -37.90 -51.35 30.52
C ALA A 300 -36.67 -50.48 30.84
N LEU A 301 -35.58 -51.06 31.37
CA LEU A 301 -34.31 -50.34 31.56
C LEU A 301 -33.71 -49.88 30.23
N THR A 302 -33.76 -50.73 29.20
CA THR A 302 -33.27 -50.41 27.85
C THR A 302 -34.00 -49.21 27.24
N ILE A 303 -35.34 -49.21 27.31
CA ILE A 303 -36.18 -48.10 26.83
C ILE A 303 -35.92 -46.83 27.64
N ALA A 304 -35.84 -46.93 28.97
CA ALA A 304 -35.60 -45.78 29.84
C ALA A 304 -34.22 -45.15 29.61
N GLN A 305 -33.17 -45.95 29.38
CA GLN A 305 -31.85 -45.44 29.01
C GLN A 305 -31.89 -44.73 27.65
N ALA A 306 -32.57 -45.31 26.64
CA ALA A 306 -32.69 -44.69 25.33
C ALA A 306 -33.43 -43.33 25.37
N ASP A 307 -34.57 -43.23 26.06
CA ASP A 307 -35.32 -41.96 26.18
C ASP A 307 -34.52 -40.90 26.96
N LYS A 308 -33.92 -41.24 28.11
CA LYS A 308 -33.17 -40.27 28.93
C LYS A 308 -31.94 -39.73 28.22
N VAL A 309 -31.19 -40.58 27.54
CA VAL A 309 -30.00 -40.16 26.78
C VAL A 309 -30.41 -39.33 25.56
N SER A 310 -31.50 -39.69 24.87
CA SER A 310 -32.02 -38.89 23.74
C SER A 310 -32.48 -37.52 24.20
N ALA A 311 -33.18 -37.42 25.33
CA ALA A 311 -33.61 -36.16 25.91
C ALA A 311 -32.42 -35.27 26.29
N ALA A 312 -31.43 -35.81 27.01
CA ALA A 312 -30.21 -35.09 27.37
C ALA A 312 -29.40 -34.62 26.14
N ALA A 313 -29.36 -35.43 25.08
CA ALA A 313 -28.70 -35.07 23.83
C ALA A 313 -29.47 -33.98 23.04
N ILE A 314 -30.81 -33.97 23.08
CA ILE A 314 -31.64 -32.88 22.53
C ILE A 314 -31.39 -31.58 23.32
N ASP A 315 -31.40 -31.63 24.66
CA ASP A 315 -31.13 -30.47 25.52
C ASP A 315 -29.70 -29.93 25.32
N SER A 316 -28.70 -30.82 25.16
CA SER A 316 -27.33 -30.45 24.76
C SER A 316 -27.31 -29.77 23.39
N GLY A 317 -27.99 -30.33 22.38
CA GLY A 317 -28.11 -29.77 21.04
C GLY A 317 -28.76 -28.38 21.01
N ASP A 318 -29.89 -28.20 21.71
CA ASP A 318 -30.58 -26.90 21.80
C ASP A 318 -29.78 -25.87 22.62
N ALA A 319 -29.04 -26.30 23.65
CA ALA A 319 -28.10 -25.45 24.36
C ALA A 319 -26.91 -25.04 23.47
N GLN A 320 -26.34 -25.96 22.69
CA GLN A 320 -25.28 -25.68 21.73
C GLN A 320 -25.75 -24.71 20.63
N LEU A 321 -26.94 -24.92 20.04
CA LEU A 321 -27.54 -24.03 19.05
C LEU A 321 -27.78 -22.62 19.62
N ARG A 322 -28.38 -22.52 20.81
CA ARG A 322 -28.61 -21.22 21.48
C ARG A 322 -27.29 -20.50 21.76
N ASN A 323 -26.27 -21.20 22.26
CA ASN A 323 -24.96 -20.63 22.54
C ASN A 323 -24.23 -20.24 21.24
N ALA A 324 -24.36 -21.02 20.16
CA ALA A 324 -23.82 -20.69 18.84
C ALA A 324 -24.47 -19.44 18.25
N ILE A 325 -25.79 -19.29 18.36
CA ILE A 325 -26.54 -18.11 17.89
C ILE A 325 -26.14 -16.88 18.71
N ILE A 326 -26.16 -16.94 20.04
CA ILE A 326 -25.77 -15.81 20.90
C ILE A 326 -24.30 -15.44 20.70
N GLY A 327 -23.40 -16.43 20.69
CA GLY A 327 -21.97 -16.23 20.43
C GLY A 327 -21.70 -15.64 19.04
N SER A 328 -22.44 -16.08 18.03
CA SER A 328 -22.37 -15.52 16.66
C SER A 328 -22.86 -14.08 16.60
N ILE A 329 -23.95 -13.72 17.27
CA ILE A 329 -24.45 -12.34 17.34
C ILE A 329 -23.44 -11.44 18.05
N VAL A 330 -22.91 -11.88 19.21
CA VAL A 330 -21.88 -11.13 19.95
C VAL A 330 -20.61 -10.97 19.12
N ALA A 331 -20.15 -12.04 18.44
CA ALA A 331 -19.00 -11.99 17.56
C ALA A 331 -19.24 -11.07 16.34
N LEU A 332 -20.43 -11.07 15.74
CA LEU A 332 -20.79 -10.17 14.63
C LEU A 332 -20.79 -8.70 15.08
N LEU A 333 -21.35 -8.40 16.25
CA LEU A 333 -21.36 -7.05 16.82
C LEU A 333 -19.94 -6.58 17.17
N ALA A 334 -19.11 -7.45 17.75
CA ALA A 334 -17.69 -7.16 18.01
C ALA A 334 -16.89 -6.95 16.70
N SER A 335 -17.17 -7.76 15.68
CA SER A 335 -16.58 -7.64 14.33
C SER A 335 -16.95 -6.30 13.69
N LEU A 336 -18.23 -5.94 13.71
CA LEU A 336 -18.73 -4.69 13.17
C LEU A 336 -18.17 -3.47 13.93
N ALA A 337 -18.09 -3.56 15.26
CA ALA A 337 -17.45 -2.53 16.09
C ALA A 337 -15.96 -2.37 15.75
N ALA A 338 -15.21 -3.47 15.60
CA ALA A 338 -13.80 -3.46 15.20
C ALA A 338 -13.62 -2.84 13.80
N ILE A 339 -14.50 -3.16 12.85
CA ILE A 339 -14.51 -2.56 11.50
C ILE A 339 -14.81 -1.05 11.57
N ILE A 340 -15.79 -0.63 12.37
CA ILE A 340 -16.12 0.80 12.57
C ILE A 340 -14.94 1.56 13.21
N VAL A 341 -14.26 0.97 14.20
CA VAL A 341 -13.05 1.53 14.81
C VAL A 341 -11.91 1.60 13.78
N ALA A 342 -11.65 0.54 13.03
CA ALA A 342 -10.63 0.52 11.98
C ALA A 342 -10.90 1.58 10.90
N VAL A 343 -12.15 1.76 10.46
CA VAL A 343 -12.56 2.84 9.55
C VAL A 343 -12.32 4.23 10.16
N ARG A 344 -12.69 4.46 11.44
CA ARG A 344 -12.47 5.76 12.11
C ARG A 344 -10.99 6.07 12.32
N VAL A 345 -10.19 5.09 12.73
CA VAL A 345 -8.74 5.26 12.92
C VAL A 345 -8.06 5.47 11.57
N SER A 346 -8.41 4.70 10.54
CA SER A 346 -7.87 4.88 9.19
C SER A 346 -8.19 6.26 8.62
N ARG A 347 -9.44 6.74 8.75
CA ARG A 347 -9.82 8.11 8.37
C ARG A 347 -9.03 9.15 9.16
N SER A 348 -9.11 9.14 10.50
CA SER A 348 -8.48 10.19 11.33
C SER A 348 -6.95 10.26 11.22
N LEU A 349 -6.26 9.13 11.00
CA LEU A 349 -4.83 9.13 10.70
C LEU A 349 -4.52 9.71 9.31
N VAL A 350 -5.31 9.36 8.29
CA VAL A 350 -5.13 9.91 6.94
C VAL A 350 -5.51 11.37 6.87
N ASP A 351 -6.62 11.80 7.46
CA ASP A 351 -7.05 13.21 7.50
C ASP A 351 -5.94 14.08 8.12
N ARG A 352 -5.36 13.65 9.26
CA ARG A 352 -4.21 14.33 9.87
C ARG A 352 -2.96 14.32 8.97
N ALA A 353 -2.65 13.19 8.32
CA ALA A 353 -1.48 13.09 7.44
C ALA A 353 -1.62 13.94 6.17
N LEU A 354 -2.81 14.01 5.57
CA LEU A 354 -3.12 14.84 4.41
C LEU A 354 -3.12 16.32 4.79
N MET A 355 -3.77 16.71 5.90
CA MET A 355 -3.71 18.09 6.41
C MET A 355 -2.26 18.52 6.68
N THR A 356 -1.43 17.62 7.25
CA THR A 356 -0.01 17.92 7.48
C THR A 356 0.78 18.08 6.17
N ARG A 357 0.52 17.23 5.16
CA ARG A 357 1.15 17.33 3.84
C ARG A 357 0.72 18.57 3.05
N LEU A 358 -0.56 18.91 3.08
CA LEU A 358 -1.11 20.11 2.45
C LEU A 358 -0.66 21.38 3.15
N ALA A 359 -0.55 21.38 4.49
CA ALA A 359 0.02 22.50 5.23
C ALA A 359 1.49 22.74 4.86
N ARG A 360 2.31 21.68 4.78
CA ARG A 360 3.69 21.79 4.30
C ARG A 360 3.75 22.32 2.86
N LEU A 361 3.06 21.69 1.91
CA LEU A 361 3.02 22.16 0.52
C LEU A 361 2.60 23.64 0.42
N ARG A 362 1.61 24.08 1.21
CA ARG A 362 1.22 25.49 1.31
C ARG A 362 2.38 26.35 1.84
N ASP A 363 2.99 25.97 2.95
CA ASP A 363 4.00 26.78 3.64
C ASP A 363 5.32 26.85 2.85
N ASP A 364 5.76 25.72 2.28
CA ASP A 364 6.92 25.62 1.40
C ASP A 364 6.70 26.45 0.10
N SER A 365 5.49 26.39 -0.49
CA SER A 365 5.13 27.22 -1.65
C SER A 365 5.05 28.71 -1.31
N LEU A 366 4.59 29.07 -0.10
CA LEU A 366 4.52 30.45 0.36
C LEU A 366 5.90 31.02 0.71
N ASP A 367 6.83 30.24 1.26
CA ASP A 367 8.23 30.66 1.46
C ASP A 367 8.91 30.96 0.12
N LEU A 368 8.78 30.02 -0.83
CA LEU A 368 9.30 30.16 -2.18
C LEU A 368 8.76 31.43 -2.84
N ALA A 369 7.44 31.66 -2.78
CA ALA A 369 6.79 32.80 -3.40
C ALA A 369 7.05 34.14 -2.72
N ARG A 370 7.19 34.20 -1.39
CA ARG A 370 7.31 35.46 -0.62
C ARG A 370 8.74 35.90 -0.34
N HIS A 371 9.67 34.97 -0.18
CA HIS A 371 11.04 35.29 0.23
C HIS A 371 12.06 35.01 -0.89
N ARG A 372 11.95 33.86 -1.57
CA ARG A 372 12.98 33.42 -2.53
C ARG A 372 12.81 34.03 -3.92
N LEU A 373 11.63 33.93 -4.51
CA LEU A 373 11.35 34.46 -5.86
C LEU A 373 11.62 35.98 -5.99
N PRO A 374 11.24 36.85 -5.02
CA PRO A 374 11.56 38.28 -5.12
C PRO A 374 13.06 38.56 -5.14
N GLY A 375 13.86 37.81 -4.37
CA GLY A 375 15.33 37.92 -4.38
C GLY A 375 15.94 37.49 -5.73
N ILE A 376 15.49 36.36 -6.27
CA ILE A 376 15.90 35.86 -7.59
C ILE A 376 15.57 36.89 -8.69
N VAL A 377 14.34 37.41 -8.70
CA VAL A 377 13.90 38.44 -9.68
C VAL A 377 14.64 39.77 -9.51
N SER A 378 14.97 40.18 -8.27
CA SER A 378 15.74 41.42 -8.04
C SER A 378 17.16 41.32 -8.57
N ARG A 379 17.84 40.19 -8.35
CA ARG A 379 19.20 39.96 -8.89
C ARG A 379 19.21 39.87 -10.42
N LEU A 380 18.20 39.21 -11.02
CA LEU A 380 18.00 39.20 -12.47
C LEU A 380 17.83 40.62 -13.04
N LYS A 381 17.09 41.52 -12.37
CA LYS A 381 16.97 42.93 -12.76
C LYS A 381 18.30 43.69 -12.65
N ASN A 382 19.12 43.39 -11.64
CA ASN A 382 20.41 44.04 -11.42
C ASN A 382 21.50 43.56 -12.39
N GLY A 383 21.25 42.51 -13.19
CA GLY A 383 22.22 41.91 -14.10
C GLY A 383 23.18 40.90 -13.46
N ASP A 384 22.90 40.46 -12.24
CA ASP A 384 23.68 39.42 -11.56
C ASP A 384 23.58 38.06 -12.31
N PRO A 385 24.64 37.24 -12.33
CA PRO A 385 24.60 35.91 -12.94
C PRO A 385 23.76 34.94 -12.07
N VAL A 386 22.56 34.61 -12.54
CA VAL A 386 21.62 33.72 -11.85
C VAL A 386 21.47 32.38 -12.60
N ASN A 387 21.81 31.27 -11.95
CA ASN A 387 21.49 29.93 -12.48
C ASN A 387 20.13 29.45 -11.95
N VAL A 388 19.09 29.65 -12.78
CA VAL A 388 17.70 29.28 -12.49
C VAL A 388 17.54 27.80 -12.12
N ALA A 389 18.39 26.90 -12.66
CA ALA A 389 18.30 25.47 -12.39
C ALA A 389 18.89 25.03 -11.04
N GLU A 390 19.77 25.83 -10.43
CA GLU A 390 20.47 25.51 -9.17
C GLU A 390 19.81 26.16 -7.95
N GLU A 391 19.18 27.33 -8.12
CA GLU A 391 18.62 28.10 -6.99
C GLU A 391 17.13 27.84 -6.70
N LEU A 392 16.43 27.10 -7.58
CA LEU A 392 15.05 26.67 -7.39
C LEU A 392 14.99 25.22 -6.87
N PRO A 393 14.98 25.00 -5.54
CA PRO A 393 14.80 23.66 -4.99
C PRO A 393 13.41 23.13 -5.37
N ARG A 394 13.35 21.89 -5.84
CA ARG A 394 12.09 21.24 -6.23
C ARG A 394 11.29 20.84 -4.98
N LEU A 395 10.01 21.20 -4.96
CA LEU A 395 9.05 20.73 -3.97
C LEU A 395 8.76 19.24 -4.21
N ASP A 396 9.35 18.34 -3.41
CA ASP A 396 9.04 16.90 -3.43
C ASP A 396 8.04 16.55 -2.32
N HIS A 397 6.81 16.23 -2.74
CA HIS A 397 5.74 15.77 -1.86
C HIS A 397 5.28 14.34 -2.23
N GLY A 398 6.10 13.59 -2.98
CA GLY A 398 5.80 12.24 -3.46
C GLY A 398 5.15 12.19 -4.84
N ARG A 399 4.47 11.07 -5.15
CA ARG A 399 3.88 10.75 -6.46
C ARG A 399 2.37 10.49 -6.44
N ASP A 400 1.71 10.93 -5.37
CA ASP A 400 0.27 10.88 -5.20
C ASP A 400 -0.40 12.18 -5.69
N GLU A 401 -1.71 12.33 -5.45
CA GLU A 401 -2.48 13.51 -5.88
C GLU A 401 -1.95 14.84 -5.31
N ILE A 402 -1.20 14.84 -4.19
CA ILE A 402 -0.54 16.04 -3.64
C ILE A 402 0.79 16.30 -4.37
N GLY A 403 1.53 15.22 -4.67
CA GLY A 403 2.75 15.27 -5.47
C GLY A 403 2.56 15.90 -6.85
N GLN A 404 1.46 15.54 -7.55
CA GLN A 404 1.10 16.12 -8.85
C GLN A 404 0.85 17.63 -8.78
N VAL A 405 0.26 18.13 -7.69
CA VAL A 405 0.07 19.57 -7.48
C VAL A 405 1.41 20.27 -7.23
N ALA A 406 2.30 19.67 -6.45
CA ALA A 406 3.65 20.20 -6.22
C ALA A 406 4.48 20.25 -7.52
N GLU A 407 4.38 19.22 -8.36
CA GLU A 407 5.03 19.17 -9.70
C GLU A 407 4.50 20.27 -10.63
N ALA A 408 3.18 20.49 -10.68
CA ALA A 408 2.58 21.59 -11.44
C ALA A 408 3.05 22.97 -10.94
N PHE A 409 3.17 23.17 -9.63
CA PHE A 409 3.74 24.39 -9.05
C PHE A 409 5.23 24.56 -9.41
N ASN A 410 6.05 23.51 -9.29
CA ASN A 410 7.46 23.54 -9.69
C ASN A 410 7.62 23.96 -11.15
N LEU A 411 6.84 23.37 -12.06
CA LEU A 411 6.88 23.67 -13.50
C LEU A 411 6.44 25.11 -13.81
N ALA A 412 5.37 25.59 -13.16
CA ALA A 412 4.89 26.96 -13.34
C ALA A 412 5.93 27.99 -12.87
N GLN A 413 6.55 27.78 -11.70
CA GLN A 413 7.56 28.70 -11.18
C GLN A 413 8.86 28.67 -12.00
N LEU A 414 9.33 27.49 -12.41
CA LEU A 414 10.48 27.35 -13.30
C LEU A 414 10.24 28.07 -14.63
N THR A 415 9.02 27.99 -15.19
CA THR A 415 8.64 28.70 -16.41
C THR A 415 8.65 30.22 -16.21
N ALA A 416 8.07 30.71 -15.10
CA ALA A 416 8.02 32.14 -14.78
C ALA A 416 9.41 32.77 -14.58
N VAL A 417 10.32 32.09 -13.86
CA VAL A 417 11.69 32.60 -13.63
C VAL A 417 12.53 32.53 -14.91
N ASN A 418 12.39 31.49 -15.74
CA ASN A 418 13.05 31.44 -17.05
C ASN A 418 12.57 32.56 -17.99
N ALA A 419 11.28 32.92 -17.94
CA ALA A 419 10.76 34.06 -18.69
C ALA A 419 11.39 35.39 -18.21
N ALA A 420 11.43 35.63 -16.90
CA ALA A 420 12.07 36.83 -16.32
C ALA A 420 13.57 36.90 -16.63
N ALA A 421 14.29 35.78 -16.57
CA ALA A 421 15.71 35.71 -16.93
C ALA A 421 15.95 35.96 -18.43
N SER A 422 15.02 35.51 -19.29
CA SER A 422 15.06 35.79 -20.72
C SER A 422 14.81 37.27 -21.04
N GLU A 423 13.88 37.92 -20.34
CA GLU A 423 13.63 39.37 -20.45
C GLU A 423 14.85 40.18 -20.03
N ALA A 424 15.43 39.90 -18.87
CA ALA A 424 16.64 40.58 -18.37
C ALA A 424 17.80 40.45 -19.37
N LYS A 425 18.04 39.24 -19.88
CA LYS A 425 19.07 38.96 -20.90
C LYS A 425 18.81 39.71 -22.21
N ALA A 426 17.55 39.90 -22.60
CA ALA A 426 17.20 40.68 -23.79
C ALA A 426 17.55 42.17 -23.61
N ARG A 427 17.20 42.79 -22.47
CA ARG A 427 17.56 44.19 -22.14
C ARG A 427 19.07 44.39 -22.13
N SER A 428 19.83 43.52 -21.44
CA SER A 428 21.29 43.57 -21.46
C SER A 428 21.88 43.38 -22.87
N GLY A 429 21.21 42.62 -23.74
CA GLY A 429 21.59 42.49 -25.15
C GLY A 429 21.52 43.82 -25.90
N VAL A 430 20.41 44.56 -25.77
CA VAL A 430 20.21 45.87 -26.40
C VAL A 430 21.29 46.86 -25.98
N HIS A 431 21.55 46.99 -24.68
CA HIS A 431 22.57 47.91 -24.14
C HIS A 431 23.97 47.65 -24.73
N ASN A 432 24.37 46.37 -24.81
CA ASN A 432 25.67 45.99 -25.38
C ASN A 432 25.79 46.27 -26.90
N VAL A 433 24.68 46.16 -27.66
CA VAL A 433 24.67 46.47 -29.10
C VAL A 433 24.90 47.97 -29.35
N PHE A 434 24.22 48.85 -28.62
CA PHE A 434 24.43 50.30 -28.74
C PHE A 434 25.87 50.72 -28.44
N LEU A 435 26.47 50.17 -27.37
CA LEU A 435 27.85 50.43 -27.02
C LEU A 435 28.84 49.90 -28.08
N GLY A 436 28.53 48.77 -28.71
CA GLY A 436 29.29 48.21 -29.83
C GLY A 436 29.24 49.06 -31.10
N ILE A 437 28.10 49.69 -31.38
CA ILE A 437 27.94 50.67 -32.47
C ILE A 437 28.78 51.91 -32.18
N ALA A 438 28.67 52.46 -30.97
CA ALA A 438 29.40 53.67 -30.58
C ALA A 438 30.93 53.50 -30.70
N HIS A 439 31.51 52.41 -30.16
CA HIS A 439 32.95 52.17 -30.31
C HIS A 439 33.40 51.95 -31.77
N ARG A 440 32.56 51.35 -32.63
CA ARG A 440 32.89 51.20 -34.07
C ARG A 440 32.89 52.54 -34.79
N ASN A 441 31.88 53.38 -34.55
CA ASN A 441 31.83 54.73 -35.11
C ASN A 441 33.01 55.58 -34.61
N GLN A 442 33.45 55.41 -33.36
CA GLN A 442 34.56 56.17 -32.79
C GLN A 442 35.88 55.90 -33.54
N VAL A 443 36.15 54.63 -33.85
CA VAL A 443 37.32 54.24 -34.64
C VAL A 443 37.21 54.76 -36.08
N LEU A 444 36.04 54.64 -36.71
CA LEU A 444 35.80 55.12 -38.07
C LEU A 444 36.03 56.63 -38.20
N VAL A 445 35.45 57.42 -37.29
CA VAL A 445 35.57 58.89 -37.31
C VAL A 445 36.98 59.33 -36.97
N HIS A 446 37.69 58.66 -36.06
CA HIS A 446 39.09 58.97 -35.79
C HIS A 446 39.98 58.74 -37.03
N GLN A 447 39.73 57.68 -37.79
CA GLN A 447 40.43 57.42 -39.04
C GLN A 447 40.06 58.41 -40.15
N GLN A 448 38.80 58.88 -40.20
CA GLN A 448 38.38 59.95 -41.11
C GLN A 448 39.06 61.28 -40.80
N LEU A 449 39.15 61.67 -39.53
CA LEU A 449 39.86 62.88 -39.09
C LEU A 449 41.34 62.84 -39.47
N GLN A 450 42.04 61.71 -39.29
CA GLN A 450 43.44 61.55 -39.71
C GLN A 450 43.65 61.72 -41.22
N ILE A 451 42.69 61.28 -42.04
CA ILE A 451 42.74 61.45 -43.50
C ILE A 451 42.44 62.90 -43.89
N LEU A 452 41.55 63.59 -43.17
CA LEU A 452 41.29 65.03 -43.36
C LEU A 452 42.52 65.88 -43.00
N ASP A 453 43.16 65.61 -41.85
CA ASP A 453 44.45 66.19 -41.42
C ASP A 453 45.54 66.07 -42.52
N GLU A 454 45.61 64.91 -43.18
CA GLU A 454 46.61 64.64 -44.23
C GLU A 454 46.25 65.28 -45.58
N LEU A 455 44.96 65.48 -45.88
CA LEU A 455 44.49 66.20 -47.07
C LEU A 455 44.64 67.71 -46.92
N GLU A 456 44.28 68.29 -45.77
CA GLU A 456 44.40 69.73 -45.50
C GLU A 456 45.85 70.20 -45.65
N ARG A 457 46.81 69.45 -45.09
CA ARG A 457 48.25 69.73 -45.18
C ARG A 457 48.86 69.58 -46.57
N ARG A 458 48.08 69.16 -47.57
CA ARG A 458 48.52 68.95 -48.96
C ARG A 458 47.79 69.84 -49.98
N GLU A 459 46.78 70.59 -49.56
CA GLU A 459 45.93 71.37 -50.47
C GLU A 459 46.26 72.86 -50.43
N GLU A 460 46.80 73.39 -51.54
CA GLU A 460 47.16 74.81 -51.67
C GLU A 460 46.00 75.67 -52.24
N ASN A 461 44.93 75.05 -52.76
CA ASN A 461 43.79 75.77 -53.31
C ASN A 461 42.80 76.18 -52.21
N SER A 462 42.72 77.49 -51.93
CA SER A 462 41.85 78.08 -50.91
C SER A 462 40.36 77.69 -51.01
N THR A 463 39.84 77.39 -52.21
CA THR A 463 38.43 76.98 -52.41
C THR A 463 38.22 75.51 -52.03
N GLN A 464 39.23 74.66 -52.23
CA GLN A 464 39.19 73.25 -51.82
C GLN A 464 39.49 73.12 -50.33
N LEU A 465 40.43 73.90 -49.79
CA LEU A 465 40.70 74.02 -48.37
C LEU A 465 39.45 74.43 -47.57
N ALA A 466 38.67 75.40 -48.08
CA ALA A 466 37.38 75.78 -47.48
C ALA A 466 36.34 74.64 -47.47
N SER A 467 36.43 73.70 -48.42
CA SER A 467 35.57 72.51 -48.45
C SER A 467 36.09 71.41 -47.50
N LEU A 468 37.41 71.30 -47.32
CA LEU A 468 38.02 70.41 -46.32
C LEU A 468 37.67 70.83 -44.90
N PHE A 469 37.70 72.12 -44.56
CA PHE A 469 37.24 72.62 -43.25
C PHE A 469 35.75 72.31 -42.98
N GLN A 470 34.89 72.34 -44.00
CA GLN A 470 33.49 71.93 -43.84
C GLN A 470 33.36 70.42 -43.56
N LEU A 471 34.24 69.59 -44.12
CA LEU A 471 34.28 68.14 -43.84
C LEU A 471 34.87 67.83 -42.46
N ASP A 472 35.89 68.57 -42.01
CA ASP A 472 36.42 68.43 -40.65
C ASP A 472 35.37 68.78 -39.58
N HIS A 473 34.66 69.90 -39.73
CA HIS A 473 33.56 70.24 -38.83
C HIS A 473 32.48 69.13 -38.76
N LEU A 474 32.14 68.50 -39.89
CA LEU A 474 31.22 67.36 -39.92
C LEU A 474 31.81 66.12 -39.22
N ALA A 475 33.11 65.85 -39.36
CA ALA A 475 33.79 64.75 -38.69
C ALA A 475 33.92 64.98 -37.17
N ALA A 476 34.26 66.20 -36.74
CA ALA A 476 34.26 66.61 -35.33
C ALA A 476 32.85 66.47 -34.70
N ARG A 477 31.80 66.85 -35.42
CA ARG A 477 30.40 66.68 -34.98
C ARG A 477 30.00 65.20 -34.89
N ALA A 478 30.43 64.36 -35.85
CA ALA A 478 30.25 62.91 -35.78
C ALA A 478 31.00 62.28 -34.59
N ARG A 479 32.17 62.84 -34.22
CA ARG A 479 32.94 62.44 -33.04
C ARG A 479 32.17 62.75 -31.75
N ARG A 480 31.74 64.01 -31.53
CA ARG A 480 30.92 64.38 -30.35
C ARG A 480 29.68 63.50 -30.20
N THR A 481 28.93 63.32 -31.30
CA THR A 481 27.74 62.47 -31.35
C THR A 481 28.04 61.03 -30.87
N THR A 482 29.21 60.51 -31.22
CA THR A 482 29.65 59.17 -30.83
C THR A 482 30.12 59.11 -29.37
N GLU A 483 30.87 60.12 -28.92
CA GLU A 483 31.35 60.22 -27.54
C GLU A 483 30.16 60.35 -26.56
N ASN A 484 29.10 61.06 -26.95
CA ASN A 484 27.83 61.11 -26.22
C ASN A 484 27.13 59.74 -26.11
N LEU A 485 27.10 58.95 -27.19
CA LEU A 485 26.58 57.57 -27.12
C LEU A 485 27.38 56.67 -26.17
N ILE A 486 28.68 56.90 -26.01
CA ILE A 486 29.53 56.18 -25.05
C ILE A 486 29.19 56.57 -23.60
N ILE A 487 28.92 57.85 -23.32
CA ILE A 487 28.47 58.36 -22.01
C ILE A 487 27.11 57.78 -21.62
N LEU A 488 26.17 57.73 -22.55
CA LEU A 488 24.85 57.12 -22.37
C LEU A 488 24.96 55.60 -22.17
N GLY A 489 25.89 54.95 -22.89
CA GLY A 489 26.35 53.58 -22.66
C GLY A 489 27.17 53.37 -21.36
N GLY A 490 27.23 54.35 -20.46
CA GLY A 490 27.81 54.23 -19.12
C GLY A 490 29.34 54.27 -19.05
N LYS A 491 30.04 54.56 -20.16
CA LYS A 491 31.51 54.65 -20.20
C LYS A 491 31.98 56.09 -20.36
N GLN A 492 33.24 56.36 -20.01
CA GLN A 492 33.89 57.65 -20.26
C GLN A 492 34.62 57.61 -21.61
N PRO A 493 34.37 58.56 -22.53
CA PRO A 493 35.31 58.90 -23.59
C PRO A 493 36.49 59.69 -23.00
N GLY A 494 37.67 59.57 -23.62
CA GLY A 494 38.78 60.50 -23.41
C GLY A 494 39.67 60.26 -22.18
N ARG A 495 40.48 61.28 -21.89
CA ARG A 495 41.62 61.26 -20.96
C ARG A 495 41.15 61.49 -19.52
N ARG A 496 41.87 60.92 -18.53
CA ARG A 496 41.65 61.23 -17.10
C ARG A 496 42.68 62.23 -16.60
N TRP A 497 42.20 63.32 -15.99
CA TRP A 497 43.03 64.30 -15.30
C TRP A 497 43.39 63.78 -13.90
N ARG A 498 44.68 63.86 -13.52
CA ARG A 498 45.18 63.35 -12.22
C ARG A 498 45.41 64.45 -11.17
N LYS A 499 45.52 65.72 -11.60
CA LYS A 499 45.60 66.91 -10.76
C LYS A 499 44.28 67.70 -10.87
N PRO A 500 43.92 68.54 -9.89
CA PRO A 500 42.85 69.54 -10.07
C PRO A 500 43.18 70.52 -11.20
N VAL A 501 42.14 71.09 -11.81
CA VAL A 501 42.24 72.03 -12.95
C VAL A 501 41.42 73.28 -12.63
N PRO A 502 41.95 74.52 -12.76
CA PRO A 502 41.19 75.75 -12.52
C PRO A 502 39.87 75.80 -13.30
N LEU A 503 38.81 76.31 -12.69
CA LEU A 503 37.49 76.41 -13.34
C LEU A 503 37.55 77.25 -14.63
N LEU A 504 38.40 78.28 -14.68
CA LEU A 504 38.63 79.06 -15.89
C LEU A 504 39.18 78.20 -17.05
N GLU A 505 40.03 77.21 -16.77
CA GLU A 505 40.52 76.26 -17.78
C GLU A 505 39.45 75.23 -18.17
N VAL A 506 38.67 74.74 -17.21
CA VAL A 506 37.53 73.83 -17.45
C VAL A 506 36.47 74.49 -18.34
N LEU A 507 36.10 75.75 -18.06
CA LEU A 507 35.16 76.51 -18.88
C LEU A 507 35.73 76.85 -20.26
N ARG A 508 37.02 77.20 -20.36
CA ARG A 508 37.69 77.40 -21.66
C ARG A 508 37.75 76.13 -22.50
N ALA A 509 38.00 74.97 -21.88
CA ALA A 509 37.96 73.68 -22.56
C ALA A 509 36.55 73.39 -23.10
N ALA A 510 35.52 73.54 -22.26
CA ALA A 510 34.12 73.35 -22.66
C ALA A 510 33.70 74.27 -23.81
N VAL A 511 34.14 75.54 -23.79
CA VAL A 511 33.89 76.49 -24.88
C VAL A 511 34.66 76.13 -26.16
N SER A 512 35.88 75.59 -26.04
CA SER A 512 36.66 75.12 -27.21
C SER A 512 36.08 73.86 -27.86
N GLU A 513 35.22 73.12 -27.17
CA GLU A 513 34.48 71.99 -27.74
C GLU A 513 33.26 72.43 -28.57
N THR A 514 32.76 73.66 -28.41
CA THR A 514 31.63 74.24 -29.18
C THR A 514 32.06 74.76 -30.56
N GLU A 515 31.30 74.45 -31.62
CA GLU A 515 31.60 74.91 -33.01
C GLU A 515 31.68 76.44 -33.13
N GLN A 516 30.89 77.14 -32.31
CA GLN A 516 30.70 78.58 -32.36
C GLN A 516 31.40 79.31 -31.20
N TYR A 517 32.55 78.79 -30.72
CA TYR A 517 33.32 79.32 -29.59
C TYR A 517 33.51 80.86 -29.60
N ALA A 518 33.67 81.47 -30.78
CA ALA A 518 33.83 82.92 -30.96
C ALA A 518 32.59 83.76 -30.55
N ARG A 519 31.43 83.13 -30.32
CA ARG A 519 30.23 83.77 -29.77
C ARG A 519 30.15 83.73 -28.25
N VAL A 520 31.02 82.98 -27.58
CA VAL A 520 30.89 82.69 -26.14
C VAL A 520 31.78 83.63 -25.31
N GLN A 521 31.17 84.38 -24.41
CA GLN A 521 31.81 85.34 -23.52
C GLN A 521 31.91 84.72 -22.12
N VAL A 522 33.11 84.29 -21.75
CA VAL A 522 33.42 83.74 -20.42
C VAL A 522 33.87 84.87 -19.52
N GLU A 523 32.97 85.35 -18.66
CA GLU A 523 33.20 86.49 -17.77
C GLU A 523 32.98 86.08 -16.31
N GLN A 524 33.54 86.84 -15.35
CA GLN A 524 33.32 86.65 -13.91
C GLN A 524 33.44 85.18 -13.48
N VAL A 525 34.63 84.59 -13.64
CA VAL A 525 34.90 83.21 -13.22
C VAL A 525 35.37 83.15 -11.77
N ALA A 526 34.77 82.27 -10.98
CA ALA A 526 35.15 82.04 -9.59
C ALA A 526 36.50 81.32 -9.51
N ASP A 527 37.40 81.80 -8.64
CA ASP A 527 38.74 81.22 -8.46
C ASP A 527 38.68 79.95 -7.59
N VAL A 528 38.42 78.83 -8.25
CA VAL A 528 38.41 77.47 -7.69
C VAL A 528 38.99 76.49 -8.71
N ALA A 529 39.40 75.30 -8.26
CA ALA A 529 39.76 74.21 -9.15
C ALA A 529 38.72 73.07 -9.09
N ILE A 530 38.49 72.38 -10.20
CA ILE A 530 37.70 71.13 -10.28
C ILE A 530 38.62 69.93 -10.03
N THR A 531 38.17 68.95 -9.25
CA THR A 531 38.94 67.73 -8.98
C THR A 531 39.13 66.91 -10.26
N GLY A 532 40.35 66.37 -10.49
CA GLY A 532 40.70 65.73 -11.77
C GLY A 532 39.79 64.57 -12.21
N ALA A 533 39.14 63.88 -11.27
CA ALA A 533 38.15 62.84 -11.55
C ALA A 533 36.83 63.39 -12.15
N ALA A 534 36.45 64.62 -11.80
CA ALA A 534 35.24 65.29 -12.27
C ALA A 534 35.48 66.15 -13.53
N VAL A 535 36.74 66.54 -13.84
CA VAL A 535 37.07 67.44 -14.97
C VAL A 535 36.45 66.98 -16.28
N ALA A 536 36.70 65.76 -16.74
CA ALA A 536 36.22 65.25 -18.03
C ALA A 536 34.67 65.35 -18.16
N ASP A 537 33.99 64.82 -17.15
CA ASP A 537 32.52 64.80 -17.07
C ASP A 537 31.94 66.23 -16.96
N THR A 538 32.66 67.16 -16.31
CA THR A 538 32.25 68.57 -16.15
C THR A 538 32.47 69.38 -17.44
N VAL A 539 33.58 69.17 -18.13
CA VAL A 539 33.87 69.78 -19.44
C VAL A 539 32.76 69.43 -20.43
N HIS A 540 32.47 68.14 -20.62
CA HIS A 540 31.42 67.69 -21.53
C HIS A 540 30.02 68.20 -21.12
N LEU A 541 29.69 68.21 -19.82
CA LEU A 541 28.40 68.72 -19.33
C LEU A 541 28.21 70.21 -19.67
N VAL A 542 29.26 71.03 -19.51
CA VAL A 542 29.20 72.45 -19.85
C VAL A 542 29.25 72.65 -21.37
N ALA A 543 30.04 71.87 -22.11
CA ALA A 543 30.15 71.95 -23.56
C ALA A 543 28.79 71.70 -24.24
N GLU A 544 28.06 70.66 -23.82
CA GLU A 544 26.70 70.39 -24.31
C GLU A 544 25.74 71.55 -24.01
N LEU A 545 25.82 72.17 -22.83
CA LEU A 545 24.98 73.33 -22.49
C LEU A 545 25.33 74.58 -23.33
N VAL A 546 26.61 74.81 -23.64
CA VAL A 546 27.07 75.93 -24.47
C VAL A 546 26.77 75.70 -25.96
N ASP A 547 26.88 74.47 -26.46
CA ASP A 547 26.53 74.11 -27.85
C ASP A 547 25.01 74.23 -28.09
N ASN A 548 24.18 73.84 -27.10
CA ASN A 548 22.74 74.13 -27.12
C ASN A 548 22.46 75.64 -27.08
N ALA A 549 23.06 76.38 -26.14
CA ALA A 549 22.85 77.82 -25.98
C ALA A 549 23.23 78.64 -27.24
N THR A 550 24.33 78.26 -27.91
CA THR A 550 24.75 78.89 -29.18
C THR A 550 23.85 78.47 -30.35
N SER A 551 23.45 77.19 -30.43
CA SER A 551 22.58 76.67 -31.49
C SER A 551 21.17 77.26 -31.49
N PHE A 552 20.59 77.55 -30.31
CA PHE A 552 19.26 78.16 -30.20
C PHE A 552 19.25 79.70 -30.20
N SER A 553 20.43 80.34 -30.26
CA SER A 553 20.58 81.80 -30.25
C SER A 553 20.81 82.39 -31.66
N PRO A 554 20.10 83.47 -32.06
CA PRO A 554 20.23 84.09 -33.39
C PRO A 554 21.68 84.41 -33.81
N PRO A 555 22.03 84.34 -35.12
CA PRO A 555 23.37 84.64 -35.58
C PRO A 555 23.85 86.03 -35.13
N GLY A 556 25.02 86.07 -34.49
CA GLY A 556 25.64 87.31 -33.99
C GLY A 556 25.29 87.71 -32.55
N SER A 557 24.32 87.08 -31.87
CA SER A 557 24.14 87.29 -30.43
C SER A 557 25.19 86.50 -29.62
N PRO A 558 25.72 87.05 -28.50
CA PRO A 558 26.65 86.35 -27.64
C PRO A 558 25.93 85.38 -26.68
N VAL A 559 26.65 84.33 -26.27
CA VAL A 559 26.28 83.46 -25.14
C VAL A 559 27.19 83.80 -23.97
N GLU A 560 26.60 84.09 -22.82
CA GLU A 560 27.28 84.55 -21.62
C GLU A 560 27.50 83.37 -20.66
N VAL A 561 28.74 83.10 -20.27
CA VAL A 561 29.09 82.06 -19.29
C VAL A 561 29.74 82.73 -18.10
N THR A 562 29.07 82.68 -16.95
CA THR A 562 29.54 83.29 -15.69
C THR A 562 29.55 82.26 -14.56
N SER A 563 30.26 82.52 -13.46
CA SER A 563 30.20 81.63 -12.29
C SER A 563 30.38 82.35 -10.96
N ARG A 564 29.89 81.73 -9.88
CA ARG A 564 29.89 82.31 -8.53
C ARG A 564 29.94 81.24 -7.46
N THR A 565 30.76 81.46 -6.45
CA THR A 565 30.81 80.62 -5.26
C THR A 565 29.56 80.80 -4.41
N VAL A 566 29.00 79.69 -3.93
CA VAL A 566 27.80 79.65 -3.08
C VAL A 566 28.02 78.67 -1.92
N ALA A 567 27.19 78.72 -0.89
CA ALA A 567 27.34 77.88 0.32
C ALA A 567 27.32 76.34 0.08
N ARG A 568 26.98 75.87 -1.13
CA ARG A 568 26.94 74.44 -1.51
C ARG A 568 28.01 74.03 -2.55
N GLY A 569 28.83 74.96 -3.03
CA GLY A 569 29.81 74.73 -4.11
C GLY A 569 29.96 75.95 -5.02
N VAL A 570 30.03 75.74 -6.33
CA VAL A 570 30.05 76.83 -7.33
C VAL A 570 28.89 76.65 -8.30
N VAL A 571 28.23 77.76 -8.63
CA VAL A 571 27.23 77.83 -9.69
C VAL A 571 27.90 78.38 -10.95
N VAL A 572 27.69 77.71 -12.09
CA VAL A 572 27.98 78.24 -13.43
C VAL A 572 26.65 78.56 -14.11
N ASP A 573 26.43 79.82 -14.48
CA ASP A 573 25.25 80.27 -15.23
C ASP A 573 25.65 80.39 -16.72
N VAL A 574 25.10 79.52 -17.59
CA VAL A 574 25.18 79.66 -19.05
C VAL A 574 23.89 80.34 -19.52
N SER A 575 23.98 81.54 -20.10
CA SER A 575 22.84 82.42 -20.40
C SER A 575 22.82 82.82 -21.88
N ASP A 576 21.68 82.58 -22.54
CA ASP A 576 21.50 82.77 -23.98
C ASP A 576 20.49 83.88 -24.33
N GLN A 577 20.40 84.20 -25.62
CA GLN A 577 19.49 85.21 -26.20
C GLN A 577 18.59 84.59 -27.29
N GLY A 578 18.26 83.30 -27.12
CA GLY A 578 17.46 82.50 -28.04
C GLY A 578 15.95 82.65 -27.85
N LEU A 579 15.21 81.69 -28.40
CA LEU A 579 13.74 81.62 -28.30
C LEU A 579 13.23 81.15 -26.91
N GLY A 580 14.14 80.70 -26.05
CA GLY A 580 13.81 80.09 -24.74
C GLY A 580 13.05 78.76 -24.86
N MET A 581 12.68 78.19 -23.70
CA MET A 581 11.85 76.98 -23.63
C MET A 581 10.41 77.32 -23.21
N LYS A 582 9.44 76.71 -23.90
CA LYS A 582 8.03 76.70 -23.47
C LYS A 582 7.90 76.03 -22.11
N GLU A 583 6.98 76.51 -21.27
CA GLU A 583 6.84 76.08 -19.86
C GLU A 583 6.81 74.56 -19.67
N GLY A 584 5.95 73.83 -20.38
CA GLY A 584 5.89 72.36 -20.28
C GLY A 584 7.15 71.63 -20.75
N VAL A 585 7.93 72.22 -21.65
CA VAL A 585 9.24 71.67 -22.08
C VAL A 585 10.31 71.95 -21.03
N ARG A 586 10.32 73.15 -20.43
CA ARG A 586 11.20 73.50 -19.30
C ARG A 586 10.91 72.64 -18.07
N GLN A 587 9.65 72.41 -17.73
CA GLN A 587 9.27 71.52 -16.63
C GLN A 587 9.71 70.07 -16.88
N TRP A 588 9.56 69.57 -18.11
CA TRP A 588 10.06 68.24 -18.50
C TRP A 588 11.60 68.15 -18.43
N ALA A 589 12.32 69.17 -18.91
CA ALA A 589 13.77 69.25 -18.83
C ALA A 589 14.27 69.28 -17.38
N ASN A 590 13.69 70.14 -16.54
CA ASN A 590 14.01 70.20 -15.11
C ASN A 590 13.66 68.90 -14.37
N GLY A 591 12.57 68.21 -14.76
CA GLY A 591 12.23 66.88 -14.26
C GLY A 591 13.29 65.82 -14.61
N MET A 592 13.78 65.82 -15.86
CA MET A 592 14.87 64.94 -16.30
C MET A 592 16.19 65.20 -15.56
N MET A 593 16.48 66.46 -15.19
CA MET A 593 17.66 66.80 -14.39
C MET A 593 17.53 66.39 -12.91
N ALA A 594 16.30 66.29 -12.38
CA ALA A 594 16.04 65.81 -11.03
C ALA A 594 16.06 64.28 -10.92
N GLU A 595 15.53 63.57 -11.92
CA GLU A 595 15.51 62.11 -12.00
C GLU A 595 15.92 61.64 -13.42
N ALA A 596 17.20 61.32 -13.58
CA ALA A 596 17.76 60.94 -14.88
C ALA A 596 17.24 59.54 -15.32
N PRO A 597 16.57 59.42 -16.48
CA PRO A 597 15.89 58.19 -16.88
C PRO A 597 16.84 57.05 -17.25
N GLU A 598 16.32 55.81 -17.19
CA GLU A 598 17.00 54.63 -17.68
C GLU A 598 17.22 54.67 -19.21
N PHE A 599 18.28 54.00 -19.67
CA PHE A 599 18.70 53.98 -21.07
C PHE A 599 17.59 53.51 -22.04
N ASP A 600 16.82 52.50 -21.64
CA ASP A 600 15.71 51.95 -22.44
C ASP A 600 14.59 53.00 -22.70
N ALA A 601 14.39 53.94 -21.78
CA ALA A 601 13.41 55.02 -21.93
C ALA A 601 13.89 56.14 -22.90
N MET A 602 15.20 56.28 -23.09
CA MET A 602 15.77 57.23 -24.06
C MET A 602 15.63 56.71 -25.50
N ALA A 603 15.82 55.41 -25.73
CA ALA A 603 15.73 54.80 -27.07
C ALA A 603 14.36 54.97 -27.76
N LEU A 604 13.31 55.30 -26.98
CA LEU A 604 11.95 55.55 -27.43
C LEU A 604 11.69 56.99 -27.92
N ARG A 605 12.66 57.92 -27.86
CA ARG A 605 12.50 59.33 -28.26
C ARG A 605 13.72 59.87 -29.02
N ALA A 606 13.72 59.69 -30.33
CA ALA A 606 14.88 59.95 -31.20
C ALA A 606 15.02 61.39 -31.75
N ASP A 607 14.28 62.37 -31.22
CA ASP A 607 14.28 63.75 -31.72
C ASP A 607 15.15 64.71 -30.89
N SER A 608 16.21 65.23 -31.52
CA SER A 608 17.04 66.43 -31.20
C SER A 608 17.56 66.67 -29.77
N SER A 609 17.17 65.87 -28.79
CA SER A 609 17.34 66.16 -27.35
C SER A 609 18.54 65.43 -26.73
N LEU A 610 19.39 64.80 -27.54
CA LEU A 610 20.42 63.85 -27.10
C LEU A 610 21.40 64.47 -26.09
N GLY A 611 21.80 65.73 -26.30
CA GLY A 611 22.64 66.48 -25.36
C GLY A 611 22.00 66.68 -23.98
N LEU A 612 20.68 66.88 -23.93
CA LEU A 612 19.96 67.02 -22.65
C LEU A 612 20.02 65.72 -21.83
N PHE A 613 19.89 64.56 -22.49
CA PHE A 613 20.06 63.26 -21.82
C PHE A 613 21.51 63.04 -21.36
N VAL A 614 22.51 63.50 -22.12
CA VAL A 614 23.93 63.47 -21.71
C VAL A 614 24.17 64.34 -20.47
N VAL A 615 23.68 65.58 -20.48
CA VAL A 615 23.73 66.50 -19.33
C VAL A 615 23.05 65.87 -18.11
N ALA A 616 21.85 65.30 -18.25
CA ALA A 616 21.17 64.63 -17.13
C ALA A 616 21.95 63.42 -16.60
N ARG A 617 22.55 62.61 -17.50
CA ARG A 617 23.35 61.43 -17.13
C ARG A 617 24.64 61.80 -16.40
N LEU A 618 25.34 62.84 -16.87
CA LEU A 618 26.55 63.38 -16.24
C LEU A 618 26.22 64.10 -14.91
N ALA A 619 25.10 64.84 -14.87
CA ALA A 619 24.61 65.51 -13.68
C ALA A 619 24.31 64.51 -12.57
N ALA A 620 23.50 63.49 -12.84
CA ALA A 620 23.20 62.42 -11.88
C ALA A 620 24.45 61.64 -11.45
N LYS A 621 25.38 61.35 -12.37
CA LYS A 621 26.66 60.66 -12.07
C LYS A 621 27.55 61.45 -11.10
N LEU A 622 27.60 62.78 -11.23
CA LEU A 622 28.39 63.64 -10.36
C LEU A 622 27.61 64.19 -9.14
N GLY A 623 26.28 64.08 -9.12
CA GLY A 623 25.44 64.81 -8.17
C GLY A 623 25.37 66.32 -8.43
N ILE A 624 25.73 66.76 -9.64
CA ILE A 624 25.54 68.15 -10.09
C ILE A 624 24.04 68.40 -10.27
N THR A 625 23.56 69.58 -9.85
CA THR A 625 22.18 70.01 -10.11
C THR A 625 22.16 70.98 -11.28
N VAL A 626 21.33 70.73 -12.30
CA VAL A 626 21.12 71.62 -13.43
C VAL A 626 19.66 72.09 -13.43
N THR A 627 19.41 73.40 -13.49
CA THR A 627 18.07 73.96 -13.70
C THR A 627 18.03 74.90 -14.89
N PHE A 628 16.93 74.88 -15.62
CA PHE A 628 16.65 75.76 -16.75
C PHE A 628 15.61 76.81 -16.36
N ASP A 629 15.94 78.07 -16.59
CA ASP A 629 15.18 79.25 -16.20
C ASP A 629 15.13 80.28 -17.37
N PRO A 630 14.21 81.26 -17.39
CA PRO A 630 14.24 82.34 -18.37
C PRO A 630 15.51 83.22 -18.24
N SER A 631 16.13 83.57 -19.36
CA SER A 631 17.27 84.50 -19.35
C SER A 631 16.81 85.96 -19.24
N ARG A 632 17.70 86.84 -18.74
CA ARG A 632 17.46 88.29 -18.64
C ARG A 632 17.30 89.00 -20.00
N TYR A 633 17.54 88.27 -21.10
CA TYR A 633 17.42 88.73 -22.49
C TYR A 633 16.28 88.02 -23.25
N GLY A 634 15.45 87.23 -22.59
CA GLY A 634 14.31 86.51 -23.19
C GLY A 634 14.62 85.09 -23.67
N GLY A 635 15.89 84.69 -23.68
CA GLY A 635 16.35 83.34 -23.98
C GLY A 635 16.23 82.37 -22.80
N LEU A 636 17.12 81.38 -22.74
CA LEU A 636 17.26 80.45 -21.61
C LEU A 636 18.49 80.78 -20.76
N ARG A 637 18.46 80.37 -19.49
CA ARG A 637 19.61 80.21 -18.63
C ARG A 637 19.66 78.77 -18.12
N ALA A 638 20.81 78.11 -18.26
CA ALA A 638 21.13 76.88 -17.57
C ALA A 638 22.00 77.20 -16.35
N THR A 639 21.48 76.90 -15.17
CA THR A 639 22.13 77.10 -13.87
C THR A 639 22.72 75.77 -13.40
N VAL A 640 24.06 75.65 -13.39
CA VAL A 640 24.78 74.41 -13.07
C VAL A 640 25.44 74.55 -11.70
N LEU A 641 24.85 73.91 -10.67
CA LEU A 641 25.46 73.83 -9.33
C LEU A 641 26.42 72.63 -9.26
N ILE A 642 27.71 72.93 -9.29
CA ILE A 642 28.81 71.99 -9.02
C ILE A 642 28.97 71.87 -7.49
N PRO A 643 28.71 70.71 -6.87
CA PRO A 643 28.81 70.55 -5.42
C PRO A 643 30.26 70.65 -4.93
N ALA A 644 30.44 71.15 -3.70
CA ALA A 644 31.75 71.36 -3.09
C ALA A 644 32.68 70.11 -3.08
N GLN A 645 32.13 68.89 -3.10
CA GLN A 645 32.91 67.64 -3.16
C GLN A 645 33.75 67.47 -4.45
N HIS A 646 33.40 68.19 -5.51
CA HIS A 646 34.14 68.19 -6.79
C HIS A 646 35.06 69.40 -6.95
N LEU A 647 35.19 70.22 -5.90
CA LEU A 647 36.07 71.38 -5.88
C LEU A 647 37.35 71.08 -5.07
N ALA A 648 38.45 71.67 -5.50
CA ALA A 648 39.67 71.84 -4.73
C ALA A 648 39.87 73.35 -4.43
N GLY A 649 40.41 73.66 -3.25
CA GLY A 649 40.63 75.03 -2.79
C GLY A 649 41.67 75.81 -3.60
N GLU A 650 41.76 77.12 -3.32
CA GLU A 650 42.53 78.14 -4.04
C GLU A 650 43.87 77.66 -4.63
N PRO A 651 44.04 77.70 -5.97
CA PRO A 651 45.33 77.46 -6.61
C PRO A 651 46.22 78.71 -6.53
N ARG A 652 46.95 78.88 -5.42
CA ARG A 652 47.91 80.00 -5.25
C ARG A 652 48.93 80.06 -6.40
N PRO A 653 49.01 81.15 -7.18
CA PRO A 653 50.03 81.29 -8.21
C PRO A 653 51.37 81.73 -7.58
N GLY A 654 52.41 80.91 -7.72
CA GLY A 654 53.79 81.33 -7.46
C GLY A 654 54.35 80.97 -6.08
N GLU A 655 54.55 79.68 -5.83
CA GLU A 655 55.59 79.22 -4.91
C GLU A 655 56.32 78.05 -5.57
N ALA A 656 57.54 78.32 -6.06
CA ALA A 656 58.47 77.31 -6.53
C ALA A 656 59.50 77.11 -5.42
N ASP A 657 59.58 75.90 -4.88
CA ASP A 657 60.70 75.47 -4.05
C ASP A 657 61.17 74.09 -4.51
N ASP A 658 62.45 73.81 -4.30
CA ASP A 658 63.20 72.76 -4.96
C ASP A 658 63.30 71.48 -4.11
N THR A 659 63.10 70.31 -4.73
CA THR A 659 63.93 69.09 -4.60
C THR A 659 63.25 67.85 -5.21
N GLY A 660 64.03 66.88 -5.71
CA GLY A 660 63.65 65.46 -5.59
C GLY A 660 63.35 64.60 -6.84
N SER A 661 63.63 65.08 -8.05
CA SER A 661 63.94 64.27 -9.27
C SER A 661 63.27 62.89 -9.50
N VAL A 662 62.33 62.81 -10.45
CA VAL A 662 61.94 61.57 -11.19
C VAL A 662 61.83 61.95 -12.69
N PRO A 663 62.32 61.14 -13.65
CA PRO A 663 62.54 61.60 -15.04
C PRO A 663 61.26 61.79 -15.88
N PRO A 664 61.34 62.57 -16.99
CA PRO A 664 60.19 62.94 -17.81
C PRO A 664 59.81 61.90 -18.89
N GLU A 665 58.52 61.89 -19.26
CA GLU A 665 58.01 61.39 -20.55
C GLU A 665 57.49 62.57 -21.39
N ASP A 666 57.51 62.43 -22.71
CA ASP A 666 57.42 63.53 -23.67
C ASP A 666 56.16 64.41 -23.61
N THR A 667 56.37 65.72 -23.50
CA THR A 667 55.47 66.76 -24.02
C THR A 667 56.13 67.46 -25.20
N ALA A 668 55.79 67.05 -26.42
CA ALA A 668 56.32 67.67 -27.64
C ALA A 668 55.75 69.08 -27.87
N VAL A 669 56.64 70.05 -28.07
CA VAL A 669 56.34 71.45 -28.47
C VAL A 669 57.25 71.81 -29.65
N PHE A 670 56.77 72.68 -30.55
CA PHE A 670 57.45 73.03 -31.81
C PHE A 670 58.76 73.84 -31.62
N ALA A 671 59.91 73.30 -32.06
CA ALA A 671 61.07 74.03 -32.65
C ALA A 671 62.19 73.05 -33.13
N PRO A 672 63.11 73.42 -34.07
CA PRO A 672 63.97 72.44 -34.75
C PRO A 672 65.52 72.56 -34.59
N VAL A 673 66.19 71.38 -34.63
CA VAL A 673 67.61 71.08 -35.03
C VAL A 673 68.78 71.60 -34.16
N GLY A 674 69.72 70.71 -33.75
CA GLY A 674 70.87 71.10 -32.89
C GLY A 674 72.14 70.20 -32.73
N ALA A 675 72.12 68.89 -32.99
CA ALA A 675 73.31 67.98 -32.95
C ALA A 675 73.87 67.56 -31.53
N PRO A 676 74.81 66.57 -31.41
CA PRO A 676 74.97 65.67 -30.21
C PRO A 676 76.40 65.75 -29.55
N PRO A 677 77.00 64.74 -28.81
CA PRO A 677 76.58 63.39 -28.31
C PRO A 677 77.03 62.98 -26.86
N LEU A 678 76.93 61.66 -26.53
CA LEU A 678 77.64 60.85 -25.48
C LEU A 678 77.03 60.72 -24.04
N ARG A 679 77.36 59.73 -23.18
CA ARG A 679 77.58 58.24 -23.27
C ARG A 679 77.85 57.61 -21.87
N GLY A 680 77.27 56.43 -21.56
CA GLY A 680 77.54 55.55 -20.37
C GLY A 680 76.25 54.78 -19.97
N GLU A 681 76.17 53.49 -19.61
CA GLU A 681 76.98 52.57 -18.76
C GLU A 681 76.88 52.92 -17.26
N GLU A 682 76.49 52.04 -16.31
CA GLU A 682 75.99 50.64 -16.32
C GLU A 682 75.25 50.36 -14.94
N SER A 683 74.64 49.24 -14.51
CA SER A 683 74.53 47.82 -14.95
C SER A 683 73.29 47.08 -14.32
N ALA A 684 73.24 45.76 -14.51
CA ALA A 684 72.53 44.61 -13.89
C ALA A 684 72.42 44.56 -12.33
N ARG A 685 71.66 43.66 -11.62
CA ARG A 685 70.83 42.42 -11.82
C ARG A 685 70.13 42.07 -10.45
N PRO A 686 69.39 40.95 -10.22
CA PRO A 686 68.46 40.11 -11.01
C PRO A 686 67.04 40.10 -10.30
N ALA A 687 66.24 39.06 -9.94
CA ALA A 687 66.12 37.58 -10.15
C ALA A 687 64.70 37.05 -9.72
N MET A 688 64.15 36.06 -10.47
CA MET A 688 63.50 34.76 -10.09
C MET A 688 62.47 34.58 -8.93
N ASP A 689 61.59 33.55 -8.88
CA ASP A 689 60.91 32.66 -9.87
C ASP A 689 59.93 31.66 -9.16
N THR A 690 59.04 30.98 -9.91
CA THR A 690 58.22 29.78 -9.56
C THR A 690 57.13 29.91 -8.47
N SER A 691 55.96 29.24 -8.44
CA SER A 691 55.28 28.13 -9.16
C SER A 691 55.43 26.69 -8.61
N SER A 692 54.35 26.08 -8.09
CA SER A 692 54.04 24.62 -7.96
C SER A 692 52.95 24.38 -6.88
N SER A 693 52.60 23.15 -6.50
CA SER A 693 51.80 22.13 -7.24
C SER A 693 51.52 20.89 -6.36
N PHE A 694 50.24 20.52 -6.21
CA PHE A 694 49.67 19.17 -6.02
C PHE A 694 50.46 18.02 -5.31
N THR A 695 50.03 17.61 -4.11
CA THR A 695 50.03 16.23 -3.50
C THR A 695 49.61 16.32 -2.01
N GLY A 696 49.24 15.28 -1.24
CA GLY A 696 48.93 13.87 -1.55
C GLY A 696 49.06 12.90 -0.34
N GLN A 697 48.11 11.97 -0.17
CA GLN A 697 48.15 10.72 0.65
C GLN A 697 47.97 10.78 2.20
N ILE A 698 48.00 9.57 2.82
CA ILE A 698 47.43 9.14 4.12
C ILE A 698 48.53 8.49 4.99
N PRO A 699 48.39 8.45 6.34
CA PRO A 699 48.96 7.37 7.14
C PRO A 699 47.96 6.64 8.09
N MET A 700 48.26 5.37 8.40
CA MET A 700 47.57 4.51 9.40
C MET A 700 48.35 4.41 10.72
N ARG A 701 47.69 3.98 11.83
CA ARG A 701 48.17 3.11 12.96
C ARG A 701 47.26 3.31 14.22
N ARG A 702 46.71 2.36 15.01
CA ARG A 702 46.92 0.92 15.35
C ARG A 702 47.84 0.66 16.58
N GLU A 703 47.48 0.01 17.70
CA GLU A 703 46.23 -0.62 18.24
C GLU A 703 46.36 -0.77 19.78
N ALA A 704 45.26 -0.87 20.55
CA ALA A 704 45.25 -1.34 21.96
C ALA A 704 43.83 -1.76 22.45
N HIS A 705 43.76 -2.65 23.45
CA HIS A 705 42.53 -3.19 24.06
C HIS A 705 42.22 -2.52 25.43
N THR A 706 41.00 -2.56 25.99
CA THR A 706 40.39 -3.69 26.73
C THR A 706 38.95 -3.31 27.16
N PRO A 707 37.96 -4.23 27.22
CA PRO A 707 36.55 -3.89 27.51
C PRO A 707 36.21 -3.80 29.01
N MET A 708 35.10 -3.13 29.34
CA MET A 708 34.42 -3.21 30.65
C MET A 708 33.09 -3.94 30.54
N SER A 709 32.87 -4.90 31.45
CA SER A 709 31.58 -5.58 31.65
C SER A 709 30.76 -4.92 32.75
N ARG A 710 29.43 -4.97 32.61
CA ARG A 710 28.43 -5.08 33.70
C ARG A 710 27.12 -5.54 33.07
N ASP A 711 26.82 -6.83 33.19
CA ASP A 711 26.08 -7.46 34.30
C ASP A 711 24.57 -7.42 34.03
N VAL A 712 24.07 -8.48 33.39
CA VAL A 712 22.64 -8.77 33.20
C VAL A 712 22.39 -10.16 33.78
N GLU A 713 21.51 -10.23 34.78
CA GLU A 713 21.22 -11.44 35.55
C GLU A 713 20.27 -12.40 34.80
N PRO A 714 20.69 -13.63 34.46
CA PRO A 714 19.84 -14.59 33.75
C PRO A 714 18.91 -15.33 34.73
N ARG A 715 17.60 -15.12 34.61
CA ARG A 715 16.58 -15.87 35.37
C ARG A 715 16.57 -17.35 34.95
N PRO A 716 16.60 -18.31 35.89
CA PRO A 716 16.55 -19.73 35.55
C PRO A 716 15.15 -20.17 35.11
N TYR A 717 15.06 -20.82 33.95
CA TYR A 717 13.91 -21.66 33.60
C TYR A 717 14.04 -23.02 34.29
N PRO A 718 12.96 -23.59 34.86
CA PRO A 718 13.01 -24.91 35.48
C PRO A 718 13.08 -26.01 34.41
N ALA A 719 14.26 -26.62 34.26
CA ALA A 719 14.42 -27.85 33.48
C ALA A 719 13.69 -28.99 34.19
N ARG A 720 12.61 -29.50 33.59
CA ARG A 720 11.84 -30.62 34.14
C ARG A 720 12.60 -31.93 33.86
N SER A 721 13.07 -32.59 34.92
CA SER A 721 13.75 -33.88 34.78
C SER A 721 12.83 -34.90 34.11
N LEU A 722 13.35 -35.62 33.10
CA LEU A 722 12.70 -36.81 32.57
C LEU A 722 12.86 -37.93 33.61
N ALA A 723 11.75 -38.49 34.05
CA ALA A 723 11.77 -39.66 34.92
C ALA A 723 12.34 -40.88 34.17
N GLN A 724 12.94 -41.78 34.94
CA GLN A 724 13.59 -42.99 34.45
C GLN A 724 12.63 -43.84 33.59
N LEU A 725 13.11 -44.29 32.42
CA LEU A 725 12.48 -45.37 31.67
C LEU A 725 13.12 -46.67 32.12
N ASP A 726 12.32 -47.62 32.60
CA ASP A 726 12.78 -48.97 32.92
C ASP A 726 13.20 -49.73 31.64
N PRO A 727 14.24 -50.58 31.69
CA PRO A 727 14.65 -51.38 30.55
C PRO A 727 13.61 -52.43 30.19
N ALA A 728 13.30 -52.56 28.91
CA ALA A 728 12.36 -53.58 28.41
C ALA A 728 12.88 -55.02 28.66
N PRO A 729 11.99 -55.99 28.96
CA PRO A 729 12.40 -57.37 29.19
C PRO A 729 12.96 -58.02 27.91
N VAL A 730 14.05 -58.77 28.05
CA VAL A 730 14.62 -59.59 26.98
C VAL A 730 13.73 -60.82 26.78
N ALA A 731 13.31 -61.07 25.53
CA ALA A 731 12.57 -62.27 25.16
C ALA A 731 13.52 -63.44 24.88
N GLU A 732 13.28 -64.60 25.50
CA GLU A 732 13.95 -65.85 25.15
C GLU A 732 13.38 -66.43 23.84
N PRO A 733 14.21 -67.07 22.99
CA PRO A 733 13.75 -67.69 21.75
C PRO A 733 13.03 -69.02 22.02
N GLY A 734 11.74 -69.09 21.66
CA GLY A 734 10.96 -70.33 21.70
C GLY A 734 11.40 -71.35 20.62
N PRO A 735 11.09 -72.65 20.80
CA PRO A 735 11.46 -73.70 19.87
C PRO A 735 10.67 -73.63 18.53
N PRO A 736 11.26 -74.10 17.41
CA PRO A 736 10.63 -74.01 16.10
C PRO A 736 9.45 -74.99 15.94
N PRO A 737 8.32 -74.56 15.31
CA PRO A 737 7.19 -75.44 15.00
C PRO A 737 7.50 -76.39 13.83
N ALA A 738 6.82 -77.54 13.83
CA ALA A 738 6.99 -78.59 12.81
C ALA A 738 6.27 -78.27 11.48
N ALA A 739 6.65 -78.98 10.42
CA ALA A 739 6.21 -78.73 9.04
C ALA A 739 4.75 -79.16 8.75
N ALA A 740 4.14 -78.48 7.77
CA ALA A 740 2.83 -78.78 7.18
C ALA A 740 2.99 -79.29 5.73
N PRO A 741 2.02 -80.04 5.16
CA PRO A 741 2.16 -80.74 3.88
C PRO A 741 2.06 -79.81 2.65
N PRO A 742 2.56 -80.26 1.47
CA PRO A 742 2.68 -79.43 0.27
C PRO A 742 1.36 -79.22 -0.49
N VAL A 743 1.25 -78.07 -1.15
CA VAL A 743 0.17 -77.71 -2.11
C VAL A 743 0.74 -77.76 -3.54
N PRO A 744 -0.02 -78.20 -4.57
CA PRO A 744 0.49 -78.31 -5.94
C PRO A 744 0.93 -76.99 -6.57
N ALA A 745 1.85 -77.07 -7.53
CA ALA A 745 2.43 -75.92 -8.22
C ALA A 745 1.49 -75.31 -9.29
N VAL A 746 1.67 -74.00 -9.52
CA VAL A 746 1.20 -73.28 -10.72
C VAL A 746 2.44 -72.71 -11.43
N GLU A 747 2.43 -72.70 -12.76
CA GLU A 747 3.64 -72.55 -13.57
C GLU A 747 4.27 -71.15 -13.56
N THR A 748 5.61 -71.13 -13.49
CA THR A 748 6.43 -69.93 -13.56
C THR A 748 6.47 -69.36 -14.98
N LYS A 749 6.30 -68.04 -15.14
CA LYS A 749 6.67 -67.34 -16.39
C LYS A 749 7.67 -66.22 -16.13
N ALA A 750 8.88 -66.45 -16.63
CA ALA A 750 10.12 -65.65 -16.62
C ALA A 750 10.06 -64.15 -16.22
N GLU A 751 10.90 -63.80 -15.25
CA GLU A 751 11.65 -62.52 -15.22
C GLU A 751 12.66 -62.48 -16.39
N PRO A 752 13.02 -61.30 -16.94
CA PRO A 752 13.88 -60.32 -16.26
C PRO A 752 13.38 -58.86 -16.43
N THR A 753 13.94 -57.80 -15.84
CA THR A 753 15.34 -57.53 -15.46
C THR A 753 15.43 -56.52 -14.30
N ARG A 754 16.44 -56.64 -13.44
CA ARG A 754 16.69 -55.76 -12.28
C ARG A 754 17.42 -54.46 -12.67
N ALA A 755 16.79 -53.29 -12.47
CA ALA A 755 17.46 -51.99 -12.57
C ALA A 755 16.81 -50.87 -11.71
N ASP A 756 17.65 -50.26 -10.87
CA ASP A 756 17.53 -48.97 -10.16
C ASP A 756 16.33 -48.72 -9.20
N ASP A 757 16.64 -48.35 -7.95
CA ASP A 757 15.71 -48.34 -6.82
C ASP A 757 15.60 -46.93 -6.19
N ARG A 758 14.64 -46.15 -6.69
CA ARG A 758 14.12 -44.92 -6.04
C ARG A 758 12.64 -44.73 -6.39
N PRO A 759 11.75 -44.45 -5.40
CA PRO A 759 10.34 -44.24 -5.68
C PRO A 759 10.11 -42.96 -6.50
N ARG A 760 9.38 -43.07 -7.60
CA ARG A 760 8.96 -41.92 -8.43
C ARG A 760 7.72 -41.27 -7.81
N LEU A 761 7.73 -39.94 -7.73
CA LEU A 761 6.56 -39.16 -7.31
C LEU A 761 5.37 -39.39 -8.27
N PRO A 762 4.13 -39.46 -7.77
CA PRO A 762 2.95 -39.73 -8.60
C PRO A 762 2.73 -38.60 -9.61
N ARG A 763 2.66 -38.97 -10.90
CA ARG A 763 2.14 -38.09 -11.94
C ARG A 763 0.61 -38.12 -11.90
N ARG A 764 -0.02 -36.96 -12.05
CA ARG A 764 -1.45 -36.89 -12.35
C ARG A 764 -1.67 -37.22 -13.82
N GLU A 765 -2.57 -38.15 -14.10
CA GLU A 765 -3.21 -38.26 -15.40
C GLU A 765 -4.32 -37.21 -15.49
N PRO A 766 -4.46 -36.47 -16.61
CA PRO A 766 -5.65 -35.68 -16.87
C PRO A 766 -6.92 -36.55 -16.86
N GLN A 767 -8.07 -35.94 -16.57
CA GLN A 767 -9.41 -36.53 -16.73
C GLN A 767 -9.74 -37.81 -15.93
N GLN A 768 -8.83 -38.35 -15.10
CA GLN A 768 -9.05 -39.56 -14.28
C GLN A 768 -10.21 -39.49 -13.25
N ASN A 769 -10.86 -38.33 -13.10
CA ASN A 769 -12.06 -38.08 -12.28
C ASN A 769 -13.20 -37.45 -13.11
N LEU A 770 -13.30 -37.74 -14.42
CA LEU A 770 -14.50 -37.39 -15.18
C LEU A 770 -15.69 -38.24 -14.70
N VAL A 771 -16.87 -37.63 -14.71
CA VAL A 771 -18.13 -38.36 -14.47
C VAL A 771 -18.59 -38.93 -15.80
N THR A 772 -19.10 -40.17 -15.81
CA THR A 772 -19.50 -40.97 -17.00
C THR A 772 -20.54 -40.30 -17.93
N GLN A 773 -21.05 -39.12 -17.58
CA GLN A 773 -21.91 -38.28 -18.43
C GLN A 773 -21.11 -37.29 -19.31
N LEU A 774 -19.77 -37.43 -19.38
CA LEU A 774 -18.85 -36.58 -20.14
C LEU A 774 -17.82 -37.38 -20.99
N GLU A 775 -18.03 -38.68 -21.17
CA GLU A 775 -17.13 -39.54 -21.98
C GLU A 775 -17.58 -39.68 -23.45
N ASP A 776 -18.84 -39.39 -23.76
CA ASP A 776 -19.39 -39.41 -25.13
C ASP A 776 -19.49 -37.97 -25.72
N GLU A 777 -18.64 -37.64 -26.69
CA GLU A 777 -18.94 -36.59 -27.68
C GLU A 777 -19.65 -37.21 -28.90
N PRO A 778 -20.79 -36.69 -29.36
CA PRO A 778 -21.40 -37.12 -30.62
C PRO A 778 -20.66 -36.50 -31.82
N GLU A 779 -20.26 -37.32 -32.79
CA GLU A 779 -19.73 -36.84 -34.08
C GLU A 779 -20.82 -36.21 -34.97
N ASP A 780 -20.36 -35.37 -35.90
CA ASP A 780 -21.08 -34.72 -37.01
C ASP A 780 -22.31 -33.83 -36.69
N ASP A 781 -22.12 -32.52 -36.88
CA ASP A 781 -22.93 -31.81 -37.88
C ASP A 781 -22.09 -30.72 -38.58
N ALA A 782 -22.35 -30.48 -39.86
CA ALA A 782 -21.44 -29.78 -40.76
C ALA A 782 -21.73 -28.28 -40.95
N ALA A 783 -20.65 -27.50 -41.00
CA ALA A 783 -20.51 -26.21 -41.68
C ALA A 783 -21.69 -25.20 -41.60
N ARG A 784 -21.57 -24.21 -40.70
CA ARG A 784 -22.18 -22.88 -40.94
C ARG A 784 -21.37 -21.73 -40.36
N GLU A 785 -20.78 -20.94 -41.26
CA GLU A 785 -20.11 -19.68 -40.97
C GLU A 785 -21.17 -18.59 -40.68
N VAL A 786 -21.15 -18.01 -39.48
CA VAL A 786 -22.08 -16.93 -39.06
C VAL A 786 -21.31 -15.86 -38.29
N ALA A 787 -21.57 -14.59 -38.63
CA ALA A 787 -20.81 -13.44 -38.14
C ALA A 787 -21.00 -13.12 -36.64
N PRO A 788 -20.02 -12.51 -35.97
CA PRO A 788 -20.10 -12.16 -34.55
C PRO A 788 -21.04 -10.96 -34.31
N GLY A 789 -22.27 -11.20 -33.84
CA GLY A 789 -23.23 -10.09 -33.64
C GLY A 789 -24.48 -10.28 -32.75
N GLU A 790 -24.97 -11.48 -32.45
CA GLU A 790 -26.33 -11.63 -31.86
C GLU A 790 -26.43 -12.15 -30.42
N GLY A 791 -25.32 -12.56 -29.78
CA GLY A 791 -25.35 -13.18 -28.44
C GLY A 791 -25.86 -12.26 -27.31
N THR A 792 -25.67 -10.95 -27.42
CA THR A 792 -25.92 -9.97 -26.35
C THR A 792 -27.38 -9.48 -26.28
N ALA A 793 -28.14 -9.56 -27.37
CA ALA A 793 -29.52 -9.06 -27.42
C ALA A 793 -30.49 -9.93 -26.60
N ARG A 794 -30.34 -11.26 -26.67
CA ARG A 794 -31.25 -12.21 -25.98
C ARG A 794 -31.10 -12.15 -24.46
N THR A 795 -29.89 -11.93 -23.94
CA THR A 795 -29.62 -11.76 -22.51
C THR A 795 -30.26 -10.51 -21.92
N LEU A 796 -30.23 -9.36 -22.61
CA LEU A 796 -30.90 -8.14 -22.14
C LEU A 796 -32.44 -8.31 -22.14
N ALA A 797 -33.00 -8.95 -23.17
CA ALA A 797 -34.43 -9.21 -23.26
C ALA A 797 -34.95 -10.10 -22.12
N ALA A 798 -34.18 -11.13 -21.73
CA ALA A 798 -34.51 -11.98 -20.58
C ALA A 798 -34.50 -11.16 -19.27
N PHE A 799 -33.48 -10.33 -19.05
CA PHE A 799 -33.35 -9.51 -17.84
C PHE A 799 -34.48 -8.47 -17.68
N HIS A 800 -34.87 -7.80 -18.78
CA HIS A 800 -36.02 -6.89 -18.79
C HIS A 800 -37.37 -7.60 -18.56
N LYS A 801 -37.51 -8.87 -18.99
CA LYS A 801 -38.72 -9.65 -18.78
C LYS A 801 -38.88 -10.12 -17.33
N GLY A 802 -37.77 -10.41 -16.64
CA GLY A 802 -37.76 -10.70 -15.20
C GLY A 802 -38.11 -9.48 -14.35
N THR A 803 -37.53 -8.32 -14.65
CA THR A 803 -37.71 -7.08 -13.86
C THR A 803 -39.10 -6.43 -13.97
N ARG A 804 -39.93 -6.80 -14.95
CA ARG A 804 -41.37 -6.46 -14.97
C ARG A 804 -42.20 -7.36 -14.05
N ARG A 805 -42.05 -8.69 -14.14
CA ARG A 805 -42.76 -9.63 -13.25
C ARG A 805 -42.49 -9.42 -11.76
N ALA A 806 -41.33 -8.86 -11.39
CA ALA A 806 -41.01 -8.48 -10.01
C ALA A 806 -41.67 -7.15 -9.54
N ARG A 807 -42.39 -6.43 -10.41
CA ARG A 807 -43.22 -5.26 -10.07
C ARG A 807 -44.70 -5.57 -10.13
N ASP A 808 -45.12 -6.39 -11.09
CA ASP A 808 -46.54 -6.71 -11.34
C ASP A 808 -47.13 -7.72 -10.33
N GLY A 809 -46.40 -8.07 -9.26
CA GLY A 809 -46.76 -9.09 -8.27
C GLY A 809 -46.75 -8.57 -6.83
N ALA A 810 -47.12 -7.30 -6.62
CA ALA A 810 -47.12 -6.64 -5.31
C ALA A 810 -48.49 -6.06 -4.87
N ASP A 811 -49.54 -6.24 -5.68
CA ASP A 811 -50.93 -5.84 -5.40
C ASP A 811 -51.87 -7.06 -5.56
N ASP A 812 -51.77 -8.05 -4.66
CA ASP A 812 -52.85 -9.00 -4.31
C ASP A 812 -52.40 -9.98 -3.18
N SER A 813 -52.39 -9.51 -1.92
CA SER A 813 -52.41 -10.31 -0.66
C SER A 813 -52.46 -9.41 0.57
#